data_AF-A0A1I2M6I0-F1
#
_entry.id   AF-A0A1I2M6I0-F1
#
_cell.length_a   1.000
_cell.length_b   1.000
_cell.length_c   1.000
_cell.angle_alpha   90.00
_cell.angle_beta   90.00
_cell.angle_gamma   90.00
#
_symmetry.space_group_name_H-M   'P 1'
#
loop_
_entity.id
_entity.type
_entity.pdbx_description
1 polymer ?
#
loop_
_entity_poly.entity_id
_entity_poly.type
_entity_poly.pdbx_seq_one_letter_code
_entity_poly.pdbx_strand_id
1 'polypeptide(L)'
;MSEYRFPEHSALVADLRKVRERGITQIRELDLPALRLAATVIGSAVRGDAALAVEGVLRQAVEARAGTLVGNTAAILFGLGSGLRGKSPTELRSQAARLHGLKPDSFRRDPERRVLTDVAHAVLEACAARRPVSGTPPVAVITTTSTGTTGSGNAPHKVLQLPVGATVGNNDDYTILNRTGTTDPGLDGFATAVGVGGSGTVYRASFRGIQERAIKFLTYNYRASETGRRSKDFEKTFAREKGFLSNLTHGNIARFYDYGDADVDGLGDSWKFLVTEYVDGEDLLTTLKSPDTSAEQAFGLLSEVLDAMGYMHSLEVYHGDIKYENIRCRRSRAGYEAVLLDLGAAHWLANRGDDEPAGLLPVNEDKTRFITTERITHKVHREFKDRLVSKETLRGIFPAHDIHAFGVLLGELLDEELVRPKLGQVFGAHGLRALNLLVERIKGTPETGAYESVQDVNRDWLKLRSGYLAPAGVPELSLAAEFKYSAITSAGRANITPRLGKVINHRLFQRLRRVPQLEMTLLSLTGATHTRLGHSMSVLRNARYYVAHLLNDPVFRLITEQHDLEAVLLLALLHDVGHFQLSHMFEDYASDQRRHRNKALWTSLAYEIPTDDDLFWAVVDPSEESTLRGGYNRVIETAWRASETYCGVKAGPSLAEIVASDFGLPTLNAMKSIHRAVYERPDGDVAPAHLVLGAVLSSEIDVDKVSYLREDSDRTGVRFGDGVDLDGILAALRSPSLKALDNRPTLGLTRKGVAAAQSVAMNRNLMVGKVYWQHTNRAATAMVKYVIARLLDRGEMEFPQYLHDTFFAEYEVALKYLYDRFNTVRADDQRNPIGNLLEGGREIYKTVFATDRLDREEGADIANQLTGKGYEEIIAEEDRLTDLLRSELGLTELRRGDVLLDVPLKDRSRPSGERGGRVLVYQSIGDDDGKPLTTYAPLMEGLNRQHEQENKVCRVFVAPWVIDDEVVAERARNVIRRHMLGMRS
;
A
#
# COMPACT_ATOMS: atom_id res chain seq x y z
N MET A 1 -41.46 -46.48 -15.34
CA MET A 1 -42.63 -45.78 -14.80
C MET A 1 -42.13 -44.78 -13.78
N SER A 2 -41.97 -43.51 -14.15
CA SER A 2 -41.64 -42.46 -13.17
C SER A 2 -42.91 -42.14 -12.38
N GLU A 3 -42.81 -42.16 -11.05
CA GLU A 3 -43.88 -41.71 -10.17
C GLU A 3 -44.01 -40.18 -10.31
N TYR A 4 -45.15 -39.72 -10.85
CA TYR A 4 -45.51 -38.31 -10.79
C TYR A 4 -45.53 -37.85 -9.32
N ARG A 5 -44.77 -36.79 -8.98
CA ARG A 5 -44.81 -36.17 -7.65
C ARG A 5 -46.13 -35.40 -7.48
N PHE A 6 -47.15 -36.09 -6.98
CA PHE A 6 -48.34 -35.44 -6.45
C PHE A 6 -48.00 -34.74 -5.12
N PRO A 7 -48.60 -33.57 -4.83
CA PRO A 7 -48.44 -32.96 -3.52
C PRO A 7 -48.97 -33.91 -2.44
N GLU A 8 -48.26 -34.04 -1.32
CA GLU A 8 -48.77 -34.83 -0.21
C GLU A 8 -50.03 -34.17 0.38
N HIS A 9 -51.01 -35.00 0.75
CA HIS A 9 -52.25 -34.54 1.38
C HIS A 9 -51.98 -33.68 2.63
N SER A 10 -51.02 -34.09 3.47
CA SER A 10 -50.58 -33.36 4.67
C SER A 10 -50.05 -31.96 4.34
N ALA A 11 -49.28 -31.82 3.28
CA ALA A 11 -48.71 -30.56 2.83
C ALA A 11 -49.77 -29.61 2.23
N LEU A 12 -50.74 -30.15 1.49
CA LEU A 12 -51.88 -29.36 1.01
C LEU A 12 -52.72 -28.79 2.15
N VAL A 13 -52.99 -29.59 3.19
CA VAL A 13 -53.73 -29.11 4.37
C VAL A 13 -52.95 -28.00 5.09
N ALA A 14 -51.63 -28.07 5.14
CA ALA A 14 -50.78 -27.03 5.73
C ALA A 14 -50.86 -25.71 4.94
N ASP A 15 -50.78 -25.79 3.61
CA ASP A 15 -50.89 -24.61 2.74
C ASP A 15 -52.29 -23.99 2.77
N LEU A 16 -53.34 -24.81 2.73
CA LEU A 16 -54.73 -24.36 2.89
C LEU A 16 -54.95 -23.64 4.23
N ARG A 17 -54.31 -24.10 5.30
CA ARG A 17 -54.35 -23.42 6.60
C ARG A 17 -53.72 -22.02 6.53
N LYS A 18 -52.57 -21.86 5.86
CA LYS A 18 -51.92 -20.55 5.66
C LYS A 18 -52.84 -19.59 4.90
N VAL A 19 -53.46 -20.05 3.82
CA VAL A 19 -54.42 -19.23 3.04
C VAL A 19 -55.62 -18.84 3.90
N ARG A 20 -56.16 -19.76 4.70
CA ARG A 20 -57.25 -19.46 5.64
C ARG A 20 -56.84 -18.44 6.71
N GLU A 21 -55.60 -18.48 7.20
CA GLU A 21 -55.08 -17.58 8.25
C GLU A 21 -54.87 -16.15 7.79
N ARG A 22 -54.37 -15.99 6.56
CA ARG A 22 -53.95 -14.70 6.01
C ARG A 22 -54.99 -14.09 5.06
N GLY A 23 -55.88 -14.92 4.53
CA GLY A 23 -56.90 -14.53 3.57
C GLY A 23 -56.41 -14.64 2.14
N ILE A 24 -57.36 -14.88 1.23
CA ILE A 24 -57.07 -15.18 -0.18
C ILE A 24 -56.46 -13.99 -0.94
N THR A 25 -56.70 -12.77 -0.48
CA THR A 25 -56.14 -11.54 -1.08
C THR A 25 -54.63 -11.39 -0.88
N GLN A 26 -54.05 -12.09 0.11
CA GLN A 26 -52.62 -12.06 0.43
C GLN A 26 -51.83 -13.23 -0.16
N ILE A 27 -52.42 -14.06 -1.03
CA ILE A 27 -51.76 -15.27 -1.58
C ILE A 27 -50.37 -14.99 -2.16
N ARG A 28 -50.14 -13.82 -2.77
CA ARG A 28 -48.84 -13.43 -3.34
C ARG A 28 -47.69 -13.41 -2.32
N GLU A 29 -48.01 -13.11 -1.06
CA GLU A 29 -47.04 -12.99 0.04
C GLU A 29 -46.84 -14.32 0.80
N LEU A 30 -47.58 -15.38 0.42
CA LEU A 30 -47.53 -16.68 1.11
C LEU A 30 -46.65 -17.69 0.38
N ASP A 31 -45.83 -18.39 1.16
CA ASP A 31 -45.12 -19.58 0.72
C ASP A 31 -46.05 -20.80 0.76
N LEU A 32 -46.46 -21.26 -0.43
CA LEU A 32 -47.49 -22.29 -0.65
C LEU A 32 -46.99 -23.36 -1.63
N PRO A 33 -45.93 -24.12 -1.29
CA PRO A 33 -45.27 -25.03 -2.23
C PRO A 33 -46.18 -26.16 -2.72
N ALA A 34 -47.06 -26.71 -1.88
CA ALA A 34 -47.95 -27.81 -2.24
C ALA A 34 -49.14 -27.33 -3.10
N LEU A 35 -49.71 -26.16 -2.81
CA LEU A 35 -50.77 -25.58 -3.65
C LEU A 35 -50.21 -25.05 -4.98
N ARG A 36 -48.98 -24.54 -5.01
CA ARG A 36 -48.30 -24.17 -6.26
C ARG A 36 -48.03 -25.39 -7.12
N LEU A 37 -47.52 -26.47 -6.53
CA LEU A 37 -47.35 -27.76 -7.20
C LEU A 37 -48.69 -28.27 -7.75
N ALA A 38 -49.76 -28.22 -6.96
CA ALA A 38 -51.10 -28.59 -7.43
C ALA A 38 -51.59 -27.70 -8.59
N ALA A 39 -51.35 -26.40 -8.55
CA ALA A 39 -51.70 -25.47 -9.63
C ALA A 39 -50.94 -25.75 -10.93
N THR A 40 -49.69 -26.18 -10.81
CA THR A 40 -48.91 -26.64 -11.96
C THR A 40 -49.47 -27.95 -12.51
N VAL A 41 -49.79 -28.95 -11.66
CA VAL A 41 -50.37 -30.23 -12.09
C VAL A 41 -51.75 -30.06 -12.74
N ILE A 42 -52.63 -29.24 -12.12
CA ILE A 42 -53.97 -28.93 -12.61
C ILE A 42 -53.92 -27.95 -13.80
N GLY A 43 -52.75 -27.49 -14.23
CA GLY A 43 -52.54 -26.58 -15.37
C GLY A 43 -53.59 -25.48 -15.50
N SER A 44 -53.83 -24.79 -14.38
CA SER A 44 -54.62 -23.56 -14.31
C SER A 44 -53.80 -22.44 -14.94
N ALA A 45 -53.82 -22.37 -16.28
CA ALA A 45 -52.99 -21.46 -17.05
C ALA A 45 -53.47 -19.99 -16.91
N VAL A 46 -52.89 -19.27 -15.96
CA VAL A 46 -52.68 -17.82 -16.08
C VAL A 46 -51.19 -17.62 -16.25
N ARG A 47 -50.74 -17.38 -17.49
CA ARG A 47 -49.32 -17.18 -17.80
C ARG A 47 -48.78 -16.01 -16.96
N GLY A 48 -47.86 -16.31 -16.04
CA GLY A 48 -47.06 -15.31 -15.31
C GLY A 48 -47.52 -14.91 -13.90
N ASP A 49 -48.63 -15.44 -13.36
CA ASP A 49 -49.06 -15.13 -11.98
C ASP A 49 -49.42 -16.38 -11.18
N ALA A 50 -48.46 -16.88 -10.41
CA ALA A 50 -48.60 -18.07 -9.56
C ALA A 50 -49.70 -17.91 -8.50
N ALA A 51 -50.00 -16.68 -8.04
CA ALA A 51 -51.04 -16.46 -7.05
C ALA A 51 -52.45 -16.60 -7.65
N LEU A 52 -52.64 -16.11 -8.88
CA LEU A 52 -53.89 -16.32 -9.63
C LEU A 52 -54.12 -17.80 -9.95
N ALA A 53 -53.06 -18.54 -10.27
CA ALA A 53 -53.15 -19.99 -10.51
C ALA A 53 -53.56 -20.76 -9.24
N VAL A 54 -53.00 -20.39 -8.08
CA VAL A 54 -53.39 -20.97 -6.78
C VAL A 54 -54.84 -20.60 -6.40
N GLU A 55 -55.27 -19.35 -6.60
CA GLU A 55 -56.67 -18.95 -6.39
C GLU A 55 -57.62 -19.74 -7.32
N GLY A 56 -57.21 -19.99 -8.57
CA GLY A 56 -57.94 -20.81 -9.54
C GLY A 56 -58.14 -22.25 -9.08
N VAL A 57 -57.08 -22.90 -8.56
CA VAL A 57 -57.18 -24.26 -7.98
C VAL A 57 -58.13 -24.30 -6.80
N LEU A 58 -58.07 -23.30 -5.91
CA LEU A 58 -58.96 -23.24 -4.75
C LEU A 58 -60.42 -23.06 -5.18
N ARG A 59 -60.70 -22.20 -6.16
CA ARG A 59 -62.04 -22.05 -6.75
C ARG A 59 -62.55 -23.37 -7.30
N GLN A 60 -61.75 -24.03 -8.13
CA GLN A 60 -62.12 -25.31 -8.73
C GLN A 60 -62.39 -26.39 -7.68
N ALA A 61 -61.55 -26.48 -6.64
CA ALA A 61 -61.71 -27.45 -5.57
C ALA A 61 -62.97 -27.19 -4.72
N VAL A 62 -63.28 -25.91 -4.44
CA VAL A 62 -64.48 -25.52 -3.70
C VAL A 62 -65.76 -25.70 -4.54
N GLU A 63 -65.71 -25.36 -5.82
CA GLU A 63 -66.82 -25.56 -6.78
C GLU A 63 -67.14 -27.04 -6.98
N ALA A 64 -66.12 -27.91 -7.01
CA ALA A 64 -66.31 -29.36 -7.06
C ALA A 64 -67.07 -29.94 -5.84
N ARG A 65 -67.22 -29.14 -4.77
CA ARG A 65 -67.99 -29.48 -3.56
C ARG A 65 -69.22 -28.59 -3.39
N ALA A 66 -69.59 -27.78 -4.38
CA ALA A 66 -70.74 -26.89 -4.33
C ALA A 66 -72.04 -27.65 -4.03
N GLY A 67 -72.94 -27.05 -3.24
CA GLY A 67 -74.19 -27.68 -2.82
C GLY A 67 -74.08 -28.58 -1.58
N THR A 68 -72.86 -28.85 -1.08
CA THR A 68 -72.64 -29.55 0.18
C THR A 68 -72.42 -28.56 1.34
N LEU A 69 -72.69 -28.99 2.58
CA LEU A 69 -72.37 -28.17 3.77
C LEU A 69 -70.87 -27.83 3.82
N VAL A 70 -70.00 -28.78 3.45
CA VAL A 70 -68.54 -28.60 3.45
C VAL A 70 -68.09 -27.61 2.38
N GLY A 71 -68.58 -27.72 1.15
CA GLY A 71 -68.25 -26.79 0.07
C GLY A 71 -68.77 -25.37 0.31
N ASN A 72 -69.99 -25.23 0.83
CA ASN A 72 -70.53 -23.92 1.22
C ASN A 72 -69.70 -23.29 2.35
N THR A 73 -69.22 -24.10 3.29
CA THR A 73 -68.34 -23.65 4.37
C THR A 73 -66.95 -23.26 3.84
N ALA A 74 -66.40 -24.03 2.89
CA ALA A 74 -65.12 -23.74 2.25
C ALA A 74 -65.16 -22.43 1.44
N ALA A 75 -66.25 -22.19 0.69
CA ALA A 75 -66.46 -20.94 -0.04
C ALA A 75 -66.44 -19.71 0.86
N ILE A 76 -66.95 -19.84 2.09
CA ILE A 76 -66.87 -18.78 3.11
C ILE A 76 -65.46 -18.68 3.69
N LEU A 77 -64.85 -19.77 4.13
CA LEU A 77 -63.53 -19.74 4.78
C LEU A 77 -62.43 -19.17 3.89
N PHE A 78 -62.50 -19.41 2.58
CA PHE A 78 -61.54 -18.86 1.62
C PHE A 78 -61.99 -17.56 0.95
N GLY A 79 -63.17 -17.02 1.30
CA GLY A 79 -63.65 -15.74 0.77
C GLY A 79 -63.98 -15.75 -0.74
N LEU A 80 -64.45 -16.89 -1.25
CA LEU A 80 -64.65 -17.14 -2.68
C LEU A 80 -66.07 -16.82 -3.20
N GLY A 81 -67.05 -16.63 -2.32
CA GLY A 81 -68.43 -16.27 -2.67
C GLY A 81 -68.70 -14.75 -2.80
N SER A 82 -69.86 -14.37 -3.33
CA SER A 82 -70.21 -12.96 -3.56
C SER A 82 -70.27 -12.16 -2.25
N GLY A 83 -69.58 -11.02 -2.20
CA GLY A 83 -69.50 -10.17 -1.00
C GLY A 83 -68.64 -10.71 0.14
N LEU A 84 -67.83 -11.75 -0.11
CA LEU A 84 -66.91 -12.33 0.89
C LEU A 84 -65.44 -11.94 0.67
N ARG A 85 -65.09 -11.48 -0.53
CA ARG A 85 -63.73 -11.04 -0.85
C ARG A 85 -63.39 -9.76 -0.07
N GLY A 86 -62.24 -9.74 0.61
CA GLY A 86 -61.76 -8.60 1.40
C GLY A 86 -62.21 -8.59 2.88
N LYS A 87 -63.09 -9.51 3.30
CA LYS A 87 -63.41 -9.71 4.72
C LYS A 87 -62.23 -10.30 5.47
N SER A 88 -62.10 -9.99 6.75
CA SER A 88 -61.03 -10.55 7.58
C SER A 88 -61.22 -12.06 7.80
N PRO A 89 -60.13 -12.84 7.96
CA PRO A 89 -60.22 -14.26 8.29
C PRO A 89 -61.08 -14.57 9.53
N THR A 90 -61.11 -13.67 10.51
CA THR A 90 -61.92 -13.78 11.73
C THR A 90 -63.42 -13.65 11.44
N GLU A 91 -63.82 -12.74 10.56
CA GLU A 91 -65.21 -12.57 10.12
C GLU A 91 -65.66 -13.77 9.28
N LEU A 92 -64.82 -14.22 8.34
CA LEU A 92 -65.09 -15.39 7.52
C LEU A 92 -65.27 -16.66 8.38
N ARG A 93 -64.42 -16.88 9.39
CA ARG A 93 -64.59 -17.97 10.35
C ARG A 93 -65.89 -17.83 11.14
N SER A 94 -66.23 -16.63 11.60
CA SER A 94 -67.45 -16.40 12.37
C SER A 94 -68.70 -16.67 11.54
N GLN A 95 -68.66 -16.31 10.25
CA GLN A 95 -69.75 -16.57 9.30
C GLN A 95 -69.83 -18.05 8.93
N ALA A 96 -68.70 -18.74 8.76
CA ALA A 96 -68.64 -20.18 8.57
C ALA A 96 -69.16 -20.96 9.79
N ALA A 97 -68.81 -20.54 11.01
CA ALA A 97 -69.27 -21.18 12.25
C ALA A 97 -70.80 -21.14 12.41
N ARG A 98 -71.44 -20.06 11.96
CA ARG A 98 -72.91 -19.93 11.95
C ARG A 98 -73.60 -20.97 11.05
N LEU A 99 -72.99 -21.36 9.92
CA LEU A 99 -73.54 -22.43 9.07
C LEU A 99 -73.58 -23.79 9.79
N HIS A 100 -72.75 -23.98 10.80
CA HIS A 100 -72.69 -25.19 11.62
C HIS A 100 -73.46 -25.05 12.94
N GLY A 101 -74.09 -23.90 13.22
CA GLY A 101 -74.72 -23.61 14.50
C GLY A 101 -73.74 -23.52 15.68
N LEU A 102 -72.45 -23.28 15.40
CA LEU A 102 -71.37 -23.30 16.39
C LEU A 102 -70.83 -21.89 16.68
N LYS A 103 -70.21 -21.72 17.86
CA LYS A 103 -69.36 -20.55 18.15
C LYS A 103 -68.02 -20.68 17.39
N PRO A 104 -67.36 -19.57 17.01
CA PRO A 104 -66.11 -19.58 16.25
C PRO A 104 -65.01 -20.46 16.87
N ASP A 105 -64.89 -20.48 18.19
CA ASP A 105 -63.90 -21.30 18.90
C ASP A 105 -64.17 -22.80 18.81
N SER A 106 -65.44 -23.20 18.86
CA SER A 106 -65.86 -24.60 18.69
C SER A 106 -65.69 -25.06 17.24
N PHE A 107 -65.90 -24.17 16.27
CA PHE A 107 -65.72 -24.45 14.85
C PHE A 107 -64.26 -24.66 14.45
N ARG A 108 -63.32 -23.94 15.07
CA ARG A 108 -61.87 -24.03 14.78
C ARG A 108 -61.24 -25.41 15.07
N ARG A 109 -61.89 -26.25 15.89
CA ARG A 109 -61.36 -27.57 16.30
C ARG A 109 -61.48 -28.61 15.17
N ASP A 110 -62.58 -29.36 15.15
CA ASP A 110 -62.78 -30.44 14.19
C ASP A 110 -63.49 -30.02 12.90
N PRO A 111 -64.53 -29.15 12.94
CA PRO A 111 -65.25 -28.75 11.73
C PRO A 111 -64.37 -28.04 10.70
N GLU A 112 -63.57 -27.06 11.11
CA GLU A 112 -62.64 -26.35 10.22
C GLU A 112 -61.59 -27.30 9.63
N ARG A 113 -61.05 -28.22 10.44
CA ARG A 113 -60.05 -29.21 9.99
C ARG A 113 -60.64 -30.16 8.94
N ARG A 114 -61.89 -30.60 9.11
CA ARG A 114 -62.60 -31.43 8.12
C ARG A 114 -62.79 -30.70 6.80
N VAL A 115 -63.12 -29.40 6.83
CA VAL A 115 -63.24 -28.60 5.60
C VAL A 115 -61.89 -28.46 4.88
N LEU A 116 -60.81 -28.16 5.59
CA LEU A 116 -59.47 -28.08 4.97
C LEU A 116 -59.02 -29.43 4.38
N THR A 117 -59.35 -30.53 5.06
CA THR A 117 -59.06 -31.90 4.60
C THR A 117 -59.84 -32.24 3.34
N ASP A 118 -61.14 -31.93 3.31
CA ASP A 118 -61.99 -32.22 2.15
C ASP A 118 -61.59 -31.40 0.92
N VAL A 119 -61.21 -30.13 1.12
CA VAL A 119 -60.66 -29.29 0.04
C VAL A 119 -59.31 -29.83 -0.44
N ALA A 120 -58.44 -30.31 0.45
CA ALA A 120 -57.20 -30.97 0.04
C ALA A 120 -57.47 -32.25 -0.79
N HIS A 121 -58.47 -33.05 -0.41
CA HIS A 121 -58.92 -34.21 -1.21
C HIS A 121 -59.42 -33.78 -2.59
N ALA A 122 -60.25 -32.73 -2.67
CA ALA A 122 -60.75 -32.22 -3.94
C ALA A 122 -59.61 -31.71 -4.86
N VAL A 123 -58.58 -31.08 -4.28
CA VAL A 123 -57.37 -30.69 -5.02
C VAL A 123 -56.61 -31.92 -5.54
N LEU A 124 -56.49 -32.99 -4.73
CA LEU A 124 -55.84 -34.24 -5.16
C LEU A 124 -56.63 -34.97 -6.24
N GLU A 125 -57.96 -35.01 -6.14
CA GLU A 125 -58.83 -35.55 -7.18
C GLU A 125 -58.66 -34.79 -8.50
N ALA A 126 -58.59 -33.46 -8.44
CA ALA A 126 -58.33 -32.63 -9.62
C ALA A 126 -56.93 -32.87 -10.20
N CYS A 127 -55.93 -33.11 -9.36
CA CYS A 127 -54.60 -33.51 -9.81
C CYS A 127 -54.63 -34.90 -10.47
N ALA A 128 -55.30 -35.88 -9.86
CA ALA A 128 -55.38 -37.26 -10.34
C ALA A 128 -56.16 -37.38 -11.67
N ALA A 129 -57.16 -36.52 -11.88
CA ALA A 129 -57.91 -36.40 -13.14
C ALA A 129 -57.05 -35.90 -14.32
N ARG A 130 -55.86 -35.32 -14.04
CA ARG A 130 -54.90 -34.84 -15.04
C ARG A 130 -53.71 -35.78 -15.26
N ARG A 131 -53.88 -37.10 -15.11
CA ARG A 131 -52.90 -38.08 -15.62
C ARG A 131 -52.51 -37.69 -17.06
N PRO A 132 -51.23 -37.49 -17.39
CA PRO A 132 -50.84 -37.29 -18.76
C PRO A 132 -51.10 -38.58 -19.51
N VAL A 133 -52.11 -38.57 -20.38
CA VAL A 133 -52.09 -39.39 -21.58
C VAL A 133 -50.80 -39.02 -22.30
N SER A 134 -50.02 -40.00 -22.74
CA SER A 134 -48.79 -39.82 -23.50
C SER A 134 -49.03 -38.88 -24.68
N GLY A 135 -48.76 -37.59 -24.46
CA GLY A 135 -48.60 -36.60 -25.51
C GLY A 135 -47.17 -36.68 -25.99
N THR A 136 -47.00 -36.48 -27.29
CA THR A 136 -45.71 -36.32 -27.98
C THR A 136 -44.68 -35.58 -27.11
N PRO A 137 -43.41 -36.03 -27.07
CA PRO A 137 -42.37 -35.31 -26.33
C PRO A 137 -42.38 -33.82 -26.73
N PRO A 138 -42.22 -32.90 -25.77
CA PRO A 138 -42.11 -31.49 -26.09
C PRO A 138 -40.97 -31.32 -27.10
N VAL A 139 -41.21 -30.48 -28.08
CA VAL A 139 -40.24 -30.14 -29.12
C VAL A 139 -39.57 -28.83 -28.71
N ALA A 140 -38.30 -28.62 -29.06
CA ALA A 140 -37.58 -27.42 -28.64
C ALA A 140 -38.26 -26.14 -29.13
N VAL A 141 -38.25 -25.10 -28.30
CA VAL A 141 -38.90 -23.81 -28.60
C VAL A 141 -38.02 -22.64 -28.20
N ILE A 142 -38.16 -21.51 -28.91
CA ILE A 142 -37.53 -20.24 -28.53
C ILE A 142 -38.56 -19.38 -27.81
N THR A 143 -38.24 -18.92 -26.60
CA THR A 143 -39.10 -18.02 -25.83
C THR A 143 -38.39 -16.68 -25.58
N THR A 144 -39.14 -15.59 -25.48
CA THR A 144 -38.62 -14.27 -25.08
C THR A 144 -38.87 -14.03 -23.60
N THR A 145 -37.83 -13.83 -22.81
CA THR A 145 -37.96 -13.44 -21.39
C THR A 145 -38.10 -11.93 -21.27
N SER A 146 -39.22 -11.45 -20.72
CA SER A 146 -39.35 -10.06 -20.24
C SER A 146 -38.83 -9.99 -18.81
N THR A 147 -37.55 -9.70 -18.62
CA THR A 147 -37.04 -9.41 -17.26
C THR A 147 -37.54 -8.04 -16.83
N GLY A 148 -38.41 -8.02 -15.83
CA GLY A 148 -38.84 -6.80 -15.16
C GLY A 148 -37.67 -6.11 -14.44
N THR A 149 -37.85 -4.80 -14.27
CA THR A 149 -37.08 -3.82 -13.49
C THR A 149 -35.75 -3.27 -14.04
N THR A 150 -35.89 -1.99 -14.45
CA THR A 150 -34.96 -0.85 -14.45
C THR A 150 -33.75 -0.84 -15.39
N GLY A 151 -33.88 -0.07 -16.48
CA GLY A 151 -32.92 1.00 -16.76
C GLY A 151 -31.68 0.69 -17.61
N SER A 152 -31.80 -0.05 -18.71
CA SER A 152 -30.95 0.18 -19.90
C SER A 152 -31.60 -0.49 -21.12
N GLY A 153 -31.53 0.15 -22.29
CA GLY A 153 -32.22 -0.27 -23.51
C GLY A 153 -31.66 -1.53 -24.18
N ASN A 154 -31.65 -2.66 -23.49
CA ASN A 154 -31.31 -3.96 -24.08
C ASN A 154 -32.56 -4.65 -24.66
N ALA A 155 -32.44 -5.14 -25.89
CA ALA A 155 -33.46 -5.95 -26.56
C ALA A 155 -33.77 -7.24 -25.76
N PRO A 156 -35.02 -7.77 -25.80
CA PRO A 156 -35.39 -8.96 -25.04
C PRO A 156 -34.50 -10.17 -25.37
N HIS A 157 -33.99 -10.84 -24.33
CA HIS A 157 -33.20 -12.07 -24.49
C HIS A 157 -34.13 -13.21 -24.93
N LYS A 158 -33.77 -13.89 -26.03
CA LYS A 158 -34.42 -15.11 -26.50
C LYS A 158 -33.70 -16.31 -25.88
N VAL A 159 -34.46 -17.19 -25.23
CA VAL A 159 -33.97 -18.39 -24.54
C VAL A 159 -34.39 -19.61 -25.34
N LEU A 160 -33.41 -20.42 -25.75
CA LEU A 160 -33.64 -21.73 -26.35
C LEU A 160 -34.08 -22.67 -25.23
N GLN A 161 -35.31 -23.19 -25.26
CA GLN A 161 -35.79 -24.21 -24.32
C GLN A 161 -35.66 -25.59 -24.96
N LEU A 162 -34.86 -26.46 -24.33
CA LEU A 162 -34.63 -27.83 -24.79
C LEU A 162 -35.38 -28.84 -23.91
N PRO A 163 -35.97 -29.90 -24.47
CA PRO A 163 -36.55 -30.99 -23.70
C PRO A 163 -35.50 -31.68 -22.82
N VAL A 164 -35.90 -32.12 -21.62
CA VAL A 164 -35.02 -33.03 -20.85
C VAL A 164 -34.94 -34.37 -21.60
N GLY A 165 -33.73 -34.90 -21.76
CA GLY A 165 -33.47 -36.12 -22.52
C GLY A 165 -33.25 -35.90 -24.01
N ALA A 166 -33.33 -34.67 -24.51
CA ALA A 166 -32.95 -34.35 -25.90
C ALA A 166 -31.49 -34.73 -26.15
N THR A 167 -31.21 -35.36 -27.29
CA THR A 167 -29.84 -35.69 -27.71
C THR A 167 -29.29 -34.64 -28.65
N VAL A 168 -27.98 -34.38 -28.55
CA VAL A 168 -27.29 -33.29 -29.23
C VAL A 168 -25.92 -33.76 -29.70
N GLY A 169 -25.50 -33.29 -30.88
CA GLY A 169 -24.20 -33.59 -31.50
C GLY A 169 -24.29 -34.64 -32.61
N ASN A 170 -23.24 -34.74 -33.44
CA ASN A 170 -23.24 -35.53 -34.68
C ASN A 170 -23.54 -37.04 -34.51
N ASN A 171 -23.40 -37.59 -33.30
CA ASN A 171 -23.69 -38.99 -32.95
C ASN A 171 -24.66 -39.13 -31.75
N ASP A 172 -25.44 -38.10 -31.42
CA ASP A 172 -26.30 -38.09 -30.21
C ASP A 172 -25.53 -38.36 -28.90
N ASP A 173 -24.24 -38.00 -28.88
CA ASP A 173 -23.32 -38.30 -27.78
C ASP A 173 -23.67 -37.55 -26.47
N TYR A 174 -24.46 -36.48 -26.55
CA TYR A 174 -24.84 -35.66 -25.40
C TYR A 174 -26.34 -35.70 -25.13
N THR A 175 -26.74 -36.08 -23.92
CA THR A 175 -28.13 -36.04 -23.47
C THR A 175 -28.37 -34.84 -22.55
N ILE A 176 -29.30 -33.95 -22.87
CA ILE A 176 -29.65 -32.79 -22.05
C ILE A 176 -30.29 -33.24 -20.73
N LEU A 177 -29.75 -32.73 -19.62
CA LEU A 177 -30.21 -32.99 -18.27
C LEU A 177 -30.93 -31.75 -17.72
N ASN A 178 -31.76 -31.97 -16.70
CA ASN A 178 -32.25 -30.88 -15.88
C ASN A 178 -31.09 -30.25 -15.05
N ARG A 179 -31.28 -29.06 -14.48
CA ARG A 179 -30.24 -28.35 -13.68
C ARG A 179 -29.72 -29.21 -12.53
N THR A 180 -30.58 -30.06 -11.95
CA THR A 180 -30.29 -31.04 -10.89
C THR A 180 -29.49 -32.26 -11.36
N GLY A 181 -29.19 -32.40 -12.65
CA GLY A 181 -28.48 -33.55 -13.23
C GLY A 181 -29.36 -34.75 -13.54
N THR A 182 -30.68 -34.61 -13.40
CA THR A 182 -31.65 -35.70 -13.62
C THR A 182 -32.19 -35.67 -15.06
N THR A 183 -32.53 -36.84 -15.59
CA THR A 183 -33.32 -36.98 -16.82
C THR A 183 -34.84 -36.83 -16.56
N ASP A 184 -35.23 -36.36 -15.37
CA ASP A 184 -36.63 -36.11 -15.02
C ASP A 184 -37.11 -34.82 -15.72
N PRO A 185 -38.09 -34.92 -16.64
CA PRO A 185 -38.59 -33.79 -17.43
C PRO A 185 -39.31 -32.71 -16.63
N GLY A 186 -39.69 -32.96 -15.36
CA GLY A 186 -40.54 -32.02 -14.62
C GLY A 186 -41.94 -31.88 -15.25
N LEU A 187 -42.66 -30.81 -14.92
CA LEU A 187 -44.08 -30.63 -15.30
C LEU A 187 -44.29 -30.01 -16.69
N ASP A 188 -43.32 -29.25 -17.19
CA ASP A 188 -43.32 -28.60 -18.51
C ASP A 188 -42.49 -29.36 -19.55
N GLY A 189 -41.68 -30.32 -19.12
CA GLY A 189 -40.90 -31.21 -19.97
C GLY A 189 -39.61 -30.62 -20.54
N PHE A 190 -39.27 -29.39 -20.15
CA PHE A 190 -38.07 -28.67 -20.60
C PHE A 190 -36.98 -28.65 -19.53
N ALA A 191 -35.73 -28.71 -19.96
CA ALA A 191 -34.59 -28.55 -19.09
C ALA A 191 -34.51 -27.12 -18.57
N THR A 192 -34.17 -26.98 -17.29
CA THR A 192 -33.84 -25.66 -16.73
C THR A 192 -32.42 -25.29 -17.14
N ALA A 193 -32.26 -24.17 -17.85
CA ALA A 193 -30.95 -23.64 -18.22
C ALA A 193 -30.08 -23.39 -16.98
N VAL A 194 -28.81 -23.77 -17.06
CA VAL A 194 -27.79 -23.51 -16.04
C VAL A 194 -27.39 -22.04 -16.04
N GLY A 195 -27.44 -21.40 -17.20
CA GLY A 195 -27.19 -19.97 -17.38
C GLY A 195 -27.82 -19.46 -18.68
N VAL A 196 -28.25 -18.20 -18.67
CA VAL A 196 -28.83 -17.51 -19.83
C VAL A 196 -28.13 -16.16 -19.96
N GLY A 197 -27.53 -15.86 -21.11
CA GLY A 197 -26.79 -14.63 -21.35
C GLY A 197 -26.95 -14.07 -22.77
N GLY A 198 -26.25 -12.96 -23.04
CA GLY A 198 -26.26 -12.32 -24.36
C GLY A 198 -25.63 -13.17 -25.47
N SER A 199 -24.70 -14.07 -25.12
CA SER A 199 -23.96 -14.95 -26.04
C SER A 199 -24.64 -16.31 -26.27
N GLY A 200 -25.48 -16.78 -25.35
CA GLY A 200 -26.09 -18.11 -25.46
C GLY A 200 -26.91 -18.56 -24.24
N THR A 201 -27.47 -19.76 -24.36
CA THR A 201 -28.12 -20.51 -23.26
C THR A 201 -27.29 -21.74 -22.93
N VAL A 202 -26.96 -21.96 -21.66
CA VAL A 202 -26.12 -23.07 -21.19
C VAL A 202 -26.98 -24.14 -20.52
N TYR A 203 -26.78 -25.39 -20.91
CA TYR A 203 -27.44 -26.57 -20.35
C TYR A 203 -26.45 -27.53 -19.71
N ARG A 204 -26.90 -28.28 -18.71
CA ARG A 204 -26.19 -29.45 -18.19
C ARG A 204 -26.51 -30.63 -19.10
N ALA A 205 -25.53 -31.43 -19.45
CA ALA A 205 -25.70 -32.60 -20.30
C ALA A 205 -24.84 -33.77 -19.80
N SER A 206 -25.23 -34.99 -20.17
CA SER A 206 -24.43 -36.19 -19.96
C SER A 206 -23.83 -36.65 -21.27
N PHE A 207 -22.51 -36.73 -21.34
CA PHE A 207 -21.79 -37.39 -22.42
C PHE A 207 -21.85 -38.90 -22.24
N ARG A 208 -22.51 -39.59 -23.19
CA ARG A 208 -22.66 -41.05 -23.24
C ARG A 208 -23.19 -41.69 -21.93
N GLY A 209 -24.04 -40.96 -21.20
CA GLY A 209 -24.60 -41.42 -19.93
C GLY A 209 -23.63 -41.48 -18.74
N ILE A 210 -22.38 -41.01 -18.88
CA ILE A 210 -21.33 -41.22 -17.86
C ILE A 210 -20.80 -39.89 -17.32
N GLN A 211 -20.41 -38.96 -18.20
CA GLN A 211 -19.67 -37.77 -17.78
C GLN A 211 -20.49 -36.51 -17.99
N GLU A 212 -20.59 -35.68 -16.96
CA GLU A 212 -21.35 -34.43 -17.06
C GLU A 212 -20.58 -33.35 -17.81
N ARG A 213 -21.32 -32.55 -18.57
CA ARG A 213 -20.81 -31.48 -19.43
C ARG A 213 -21.74 -30.27 -19.41
N ALA A 214 -21.16 -29.10 -19.65
CA ALA A 214 -21.90 -27.88 -19.92
C ALA A 214 -21.96 -27.66 -21.43
N ILE A 215 -23.16 -27.49 -21.98
CA ILE A 215 -23.37 -27.23 -23.40
C ILE A 215 -23.95 -25.83 -23.57
N LYS A 216 -23.19 -24.94 -24.19
CA LYS A 216 -23.61 -23.57 -24.50
C LYS A 216 -24.11 -23.51 -25.93
N PHE A 217 -25.40 -23.24 -26.11
CA PHE A 217 -26.01 -22.97 -27.40
C PHE A 217 -25.96 -21.47 -27.69
N LEU A 218 -25.35 -21.08 -28.82
CA LEU A 218 -25.16 -19.67 -29.13
C LEU A 218 -26.44 -19.02 -29.67
N THR A 219 -26.90 -17.95 -29.03
CA THR A 219 -28.13 -17.22 -29.38
C THR A 219 -28.02 -16.43 -30.70
N TYR A 220 -26.81 -16.24 -31.21
CA TYR A 220 -26.56 -15.51 -32.46
C TYR A 220 -27.06 -16.21 -33.73
N ASN A 221 -27.33 -17.52 -33.68
CA ASN A 221 -27.95 -18.25 -34.79
C ASN A 221 -29.25 -17.61 -35.28
N TYR A 222 -30.02 -17.04 -34.37
CA TYR A 222 -31.30 -16.43 -34.70
C TYR A 222 -31.19 -15.02 -35.31
N ARG A 223 -30.14 -14.24 -35.00
CA ARG A 223 -30.00 -12.87 -35.56
C ARG A 223 -29.64 -12.85 -37.05
N ALA A 224 -29.15 -13.98 -37.57
CA ALA A 224 -28.80 -14.14 -38.98
C ALA A 224 -30.05 -14.31 -39.88
N SER A 225 -31.11 -14.96 -39.39
CA SER A 225 -32.31 -15.29 -40.17
C SER A 225 -33.23 -14.08 -40.44
N GLU A 226 -33.21 -13.03 -39.60
CA GLU A 226 -34.09 -11.86 -39.78
C GLU A 226 -33.52 -10.73 -40.68
N THR A 227 -32.20 -10.66 -40.93
CA THR A 227 -31.61 -9.48 -41.65
C THR A 227 -30.53 -9.78 -42.70
N GLY A 228 -30.07 -11.03 -42.85
CA GLY A 228 -29.13 -11.46 -43.90
C GLY A 228 -27.70 -10.88 -43.85
N ARG A 229 -27.47 -9.71 -43.22
CA ARG A 229 -26.16 -9.03 -43.13
C ARG A 229 -25.30 -9.47 -41.92
N ARG A 230 -25.82 -10.28 -40.99
CA ARG A 230 -25.14 -10.67 -39.73
C ARG A 230 -24.58 -12.10 -39.68
N SER A 231 -24.72 -12.90 -40.74
CA SER A 231 -24.26 -14.31 -40.78
C SER A 231 -22.73 -14.47 -40.68
N LYS A 232 -21.95 -13.60 -41.35
CA LYS A 232 -20.47 -13.67 -41.33
C LYS A 232 -19.81 -13.32 -39.99
N ASP A 233 -20.39 -12.40 -39.22
CA ASP A 233 -19.86 -12.02 -37.89
C ASP A 233 -20.07 -13.14 -36.85
N PHE A 234 -21.10 -13.96 -37.05
CA PHE A 234 -21.45 -15.06 -36.17
C PHE A 234 -20.50 -16.26 -36.30
N GLU A 235 -20.28 -16.77 -37.52
CA GLU A 235 -19.35 -17.89 -37.74
C GLU A 235 -17.94 -17.57 -37.25
N LYS A 236 -17.50 -16.32 -37.45
CA LYS A 236 -16.23 -15.82 -36.92
C LYS A 236 -16.19 -15.83 -35.40
N THR A 237 -17.27 -15.45 -34.72
CA THR A 237 -17.33 -15.44 -33.24
C THR A 237 -17.29 -16.85 -32.67
N PHE A 238 -18.00 -17.80 -33.28
CA PHE A 238 -17.98 -19.22 -32.90
C PHE A 238 -16.60 -19.86 -33.14
N ALA A 239 -16.03 -19.67 -34.34
CA ALA A 239 -14.68 -20.17 -34.65
C ALA A 239 -13.62 -19.59 -33.71
N ARG A 240 -13.80 -18.34 -33.28
CA ARG A 240 -12.94 -17.63 -32.34
C ARG A 240 -13.03 -18.21 -30.92
N GLU A 241 -14.24 -18.33 -30.35
CA GLU A 241 -14.44 -18.89 -28.99
C GLU A 241 -13.95 -20.35 -28.91
N LYS A 242 -14.24 -21.16 -29.95
CA LYS A 242 -13.67 -22.51 -30.12
C LYS A 242 -12.13 -22.48 -30.10
N GLY A 243 -11.53 -21.61 -30.90
CA GLY A 243 -10.08 -21.49 -31.03
C GLY A 243 -9.40 -21.14 -29.70
N PHE A 244 -10.01 -20.30 -28.87
CA PHE A 244 -9.49 -19.98 -27.54
C PHE A 244 -9.55 -21.18 -26.59
N LEU A 245 -10.74 -21.75 -26.47
CA LEU A 245 -11.02 -22.85 -25.55
C LEU A 245 -10.18 -24.10 -25.86
N SER A 246 -9.86 -24.34 -27.13
CA SER A 246 -9.03 -25.49 -27.55
C SER A 246 -7.56 -25.39 -27.14
N ASN A 247 -7.06 -24.18 -26.86
CA ASN A 247 -5.64 -23.93 -26.59
C ASN A 247 -5.34 -23.60 -25.12
N LEU A 248 -6.35 -23.49 -24.26
CA LEU A 248 -6.17 -23.20 -22.83
C LEU A 248 -6.21 -24.49 -22.02
N THR A 249 -5.17 -24.73 -21.23
CA THR A 249 -5.11 -25.85 -20.28
C THR A 249 -4.59 -25.36 -18.93
N HIS A 250 -5.51 -25.14 -17.99
CA HIS A 250 -5.21 -24.67 -16.65
C HIS A 250 -6.23 -25.25 -15.65
N GLY A 251 -5.81 -25.51 -14.39
CA GLY A 251 -6.70 -26.11 -13.37
C GLY A 251 -7.90 -25.22 -13.02
N ASN A 252 -7.70 -23.90 -13.04
CA ASN A 252 -8.69 -22.89 -12.72
C ASN A 252 -9.41 -22.29 -13.95
N ILE A 253 -9.36 -22.96 -15.11
CA ILE A 253 -10.11 -22.58 -16.33
C ILE A 253 -10.90 -23.80 -16.80
N ALA A 254 -12.18 -23.64 -17.11
CA ALA A 254 -13.00 -24.77 -17.53
C ALA A 254 -12.45 -25.43 -18.80
N ARG A 255 -12.27 -26.76 -18.73
CA ARG A 255 -11.72 -27.53 -19.85
C ARG A 255 -12.69 -27.59 -21.01
N PHE A 256 -12.18 -27.36 -22.22
CA PHE A 256 -12.91 -27.58 -23.47
C PHE A 256 -12.88 -29.06 -23.87
N TYR A 257 -14.01 -29.55 -24.37
CA TYR A 257 -14.14 -30.95 -24.81
C TYR A 257 -14.54 -31.08 -26.27
N ASP A 258 -15.56 -30.35 -26.71
CA ASP A 258 -16.15 -30.56 -28.03
C ASP A 258 -16.91 -29.33 -28.51
N TYR A 259 -17.26 -29.31 -29.80
CA TYR A 259 -18.12 -28.33 -30.41
C TYR A 259 -18.88 -28.97 -31.58
N GLY A 260 -20.00 -28.38 -31.97
CA GLY A 260 -20.71 -28.91 -33.12
C GLY A 260 -21.88 -28.08 -33.57
N ASP A 261 -22.55 -28.68 -34.53
CA ASP A 261 -23.83 -28.31 -35.09
C ASP A 261 -24.88 -29.26 -34.52
N ALA A 262 -26.02 -28.71 -34.13
CA ALA A 262 -27.12 -29.45 -33.55
C ALA A 262 -28.40 -29.11 -34.32
N ASP A 263 -28.91 -30.09 -35.05
CA ASP A 263 -30.25 -30.01 -35.60
C ASP A 263 -31.23 -30.27 -34.45
N VAL A 264 -31.74 -29.20 -33.87
CA VAL A 264 -32.69 -29.29 -32.77
C VAL A 264 -34.09 -29.42 -33.36
N ASP A 265 -34.72 -30.58 -33.13
CA ASP A 265 -36.08 -30.86 -33.59
C ASP A 265 -37.03 -29.71 -33.25
N GLY A 266 -37.76 -29.23 -34.27
CA GLY A 266 -38.74 -28.15 -34.22
C GLY A 266 -38.24 -26.72 -34.41
N LEU A 267 -36.94 -26.51 -34.60
CA LEU A 267 -36.38 -25.16 -34.77
C LEU A 267 -35.81 -24.86 -36.18
N GLY A 268 -35.79 -25.83 -37.10
CA GLY A 268 -35.55 -25.62 -38.54
C GLY A 268 -34.14 -25.19 -38.98
N ASP A 269 -33.34 -24.62 -38.06
CA ASP A 269 -31.96 -24.17 -38.28
C ASP A 269 -30.97 -25.03 -37.46
N SER A 270 -29.76 -25.27 -37.99
CA SER A 270 -28.67 -25.92 -37.23
C SER A 270 -28.13 -24.98 -36.15
N TRP A 271 -28.13 -25.44 -34.89
CA TRP A 271 -27.62 -24.69 -33.76
C TRP A 271 -26.15 -24.98 -33.47
N LYS A 272 -25.31 -23.94 -33.29
CA LYS A 272 -23.92 -24.10 -32.91
C LYS A 272 -23.84 -24.22 -31.40
N PHE A 273 -23.11 -25.22 -30.92
CA PHE A 273 -22.87 -25.42 -29.51
C PHE A 273 -21.39 -25.62 -29.18
N LEU A 274 -21.02 -25.26 -27.96
CA LEU A 274 -19.71 -25.51 -27.37
C LEU A 274 -19.89 -26.38 -26.12
N VAL A 275 -19.01 -27.37 -25.94
CA VAL A 275 -19.02 -28.30 -24.81
C VAL A 275 -17.79 -28.06 -23.95
N THR A 276 -18.04 -27.68 -22.71
CA THR A 276 -17.01 -27.49 -21.68
C THR A 276 -17.28 -28.39 -20.48
N GLU A 277 -16.31 -28.41 -19.57
CA GLU A 277 -16.47 -28.99 -18.25
C GLU A 277 -17.72 -28.42 -17.55
N TYR A 278 -18.55 -29.31 -17.00
CA TYR A 278 -19.56 -28.90 -16.05
C TYR A 278 -18.91 -28.75 -14.68
N VAL A 279 -18.79 -27.50 -14.22
CA VAL A 279 -18.31 -27.20 -12.86
C VAL A 279 -19.50 -27.23 -11.91
N ASP A 280 -19.55 -28.29 -11.10
CA ASP A 280 -20.55 -28.47 -10.05
C ASP A 280 -20.19 -27.63 -8.82
N GLY A 281 -20.94 -26.56 -8.60
CA GLY A 281 -20.65 -25.53 -7.61
C GLY A 281 -21.45 -24.26 -7.84
N GLU A 282 -21.51 -23.42 -6.81
CA GLU A 282 -22.13 -22.10 -6.88
C GLU A 282 -21.15 -21.06 -7.46
N ASP A 283 -21.67 -19.88 -7.80
CA ASP A 283 -20.83 -18.74 -8.19
C ASP A 283 -19.93 -18.28 -7.03
N LEU A 284 -18.90 -17.49 -7.35
CA LEU A 284 -17.91 -17.00 -6.39
C LEU A 284 -18.56 -16.21 -5.24
N LEU A 285 -19.50 -15.31 -5.51
CA LEU A 285 -20.13 -14.48 -4.49
C LEU A 285 -20.95 -15.33 -3.51
N THR A 286 -21.78 -16.23 -4.05
CA THR A 286 -22.60 -17.17 -3.26
C THR A 286 -21.71 -18.07 -2.40
N THR A 287 -20.60 -18.56 -2.95
CA THR A 287 -19.64 -19.39 -2.21
C THR A 287 -18.95 -18.59 -1.10
N LEU A 288 -18.52 -17.36 -1.37
CA LEU A 288 -17.89 -16.49 -0.37
C LEU A 288 -18.86 -16.11 0.77
N LYS A 289 -20.17 -15.98 0.48
CA LYS A 289 -21.22 -15.74 1.49
C LYS A 289 -21.50 -16.95 2.38
N SER A 290 -21.24 -18.17 1.89
CA SER A 290 -21.50 -19.41 2.64
C SER A 290 -20.73 -19.46 3.96
N PRO A 291 -21.33 -19.81 5.11
CA PRO A 291 -20.62 -19.94 6.39
C PRO A 291 -19.52 -21.02 6.37
N ASP A 292 -19.60 -21.98 5.45
CA ASP A 292 -18.62 -23.06 5.29
C ASP A 292 -17.28 -22.58 4.69
N THR A 293 -17.28 -21.40 4.05
CA THR A 293 -16.07 -20.83 3.42
C THR A 293 -15.28 -20.02 4.43
N SER A 294 -14.09 -20.51 4.79
CA SER A 294 -13.17 -19.82 5.70
C SER A 294 -12.56 -18.56 5.07
N ALA A 295 -11.95 -17.74 5.90
CA ALA A 295 -11.22 -16.54 5.49
C ALA A 295 -10.07 -16.90 4.52
N GLU A 296 -9.30 -17.94 4.84
CA GLU A 296 -8.18 -18.44 4.05
C GLU A 296 -8.65 -19.02 2.71
N GLN A 297 -9.80 -19.70 2.69
CA GLN A 297 -10.40 -20.18 1.45
C GLN A 297 -10.86 -19.01 0.58
N ALA A 298 -11.46 -17.97 1.15
CA ALA A 298 -11.83 -16.77 0.41
C ALA A 298 -10.61 -16.10 -0.26
N PHE A 299 -9.49 -15.99 0.46
CA PHE A 299 -8.23 -15.52 -0.10
C PHE A 299 -7.70 -16.44 -1.22
N GLY A 300 -7.74 -17.76 -0.99
CA GLY A 300 -7.29 -18.77 -1.95
C GLY A 300 -8.06 -18.71 -3.26
N LEU A 301 -9.40 -18.65 -3.21
CA LEU A 301 -10.25 -18.56 -4.39
C LEU A 301 -9.94 -17.33 -5.26
N LEU A 302 -9.71 -16.17 -4.63
CA LEU A 302 -9.32 -14.95 -5.35
C LEU A 302 -7.90 -15.04 -5.93
N SER A 303 -7.00 -15.76 -5.26
CA SER A 303 -5.64 -16.03 -5.76
C SER A 303 -5.68 -16.95 -7.00
N GLU A 304 -6.52 -17.98 -6.97
CA GLU A 304 -6.74 -18.90 -8.10
C GLU A 304 -7.31 -18.17 -9.33
N VAL A 305 -8.16 -17.16 -9.13
CA VAL A 305 -8.65 -16.29 -10.21
C VAL A 305 -7.52 -15.47 -10.82
N LEU A 306 -6.64 -14.89 -10.00
CA LEU A 306 -5.45 -14.17 -10.47
C LEU A 306 -4.48 -15.10 -11.21
N ASP A 307 -4.29 -16.33 -10.75
CA ASP A 307 -3.45 -17.33 -11.42
C ASP A 307 -4.02 -17.71 -12.79
N ALA A 308 -5.33 -17.93 -12.90
CA ALA A 308 -6.01 -18.19 -14.17
C ALA A 308 -5.85 -17.00 -15.16
N MET A 309 -6.05 -15.78 -14.68
CA MET A 309 -5.86 -14.57 -15.48
C MET A 309 -4.41 -14.40 -15.93
N GLY A 310 -3.44 -14.63 -15.04
CA GLY A 310 -2.01 -14.55 -15.33
C GLY A 310 -1.58 -15.57 -16.40
N TYR A 311 -2.11 -16.79 -16.33
CA TYR A 311 -1.92 -17.81 -17.36
C TYR A 311 -2.48 -17.36 -18.72
N MET A 312 -3.72 -16.88 -18.77
CA MET A 312 -4.33 -16.38 -20.02
C MET A 312 -3.52 -15.23 -20.63
N HIS A 313 -3.14 -14.24 -19.82
CA HIS A 313 -2.37 -13.08 -20.28
C HIS A 313 -0.98 -13.47 -20.79
N SER A 314 -0.34 -14.50 -20.21
CA SER A 314 0.94 -15.02 -20.71
C SER A 314 0.87 -15.61 -22.12
N LEU A 315 -0.33 -15.98 -22.58
CA LEU A 315 -0.61 -16.46 -23.93
C LEU A 315 -1.21 -15.35 -24.84
N GLU A 316 -1.22 -14.10 -24.36
CA GLU A 316 -1.88 -12.95 -24.98
C GLU A 316 -3.38 -13.21 -25.26
N VAL A 317 -4.01 -13.99 -24.38
CA VAL A 317 -5.46 -14.22 -24.34
C VAL A 317 -6.05 -13.41 -23.18
N TYR A 318 -7.06 -12.60 -23.48
CA TYR A 318 -7.73 -11.72 -22.52
C TYR A 318 -9.19 -12.11 -22.40
N HIS A 319 -9.75 -12.10 -21.19
CA HIS A 319 -11.08 -12.63 -20.93
C HIS A 319 -12.21 -11.67 -21.34
N GLY A 320 -12.06 -10.38 -21.06
CA GLY A 320 -13.02 -9.32 -21.44
C GLY A 320 -14.34 -9.28 -20.66
N ASP A 321 -14.56 -10.19 -19.69
CA ASP A 321 -15.79 -10.24 -18.87
C ASP A 321 -15.56 -10.89 -17.50
N ILE A 322 -14.53 -10.44 -16.77
CA ILE A 322 -14.24 -10.93 -15.41
C ILE A 322 -15.30 -10.41 -14.42
N LYS A 323 -16.06 -11.35 -13.83
CA LYS A 323 -17.12 -11.10 -12.85
C LYS A 323 -17.43 -12.37 -12.06
N TYR A 324 -18.01 -12.25 -10.85
CA TYR A 324 -18.26 -13.42 -9.99
C TYR A 324 -19.23 -14.44 -10.61
N GLU A 325 -20.13 -14.03 -11.50
CA GLU A 325 -21.07 -14.93 -12.20
C GLU A 325 -20.37 -15.87 -13.20
N ASN A 326 -19.20 -15.46 -13.69
CA ASN A 326 -18.37 -16.26 -14.60
C ASN A 326 -17.31 -17.08 -13.86
N ILE A 327 -17.33 -17.09 -12.52
CA ILE A 327 -16.39 -17.86 -11.69
C ILE A 327 -17.19 -18.81 -10.82
N ARG A 328 -17.01 -20.12 -11.04
CA ARG A 328 -17.65 -21.15 -10.20
C ARG A 328 -16.69 -21.77 -9.23
N CYS A 329 -17.20 -22.11 -8.05
CA CYS A 329 -16.41 -22.72 -6.99
C CYS A 329 -16.85 -24.17 -6.77
N ARG A 330 -16.05 -25.13 -7.26
CA ARG A 330 -16.31 -26.56 -7.02
C ARG A 330 -15.74 -27.00 -5.67
N ARG A 331 -16.35 -28.02 -5.05
CA ARG A 331 -15.77 -28.64 -3.85
C ARG A 331 -14.55 -29.48 -4.21
N SER A 332 -13.48 -29.31 -3.43
CA SER A 332 -12.24 -30.09 -3.53
C SER A 332 -11.92 -30.73 -2.18
N ARG A 333 -10.90 -31.60 -2.13
CA ARG A 333 -10.42 -32.18 -0.85
C ARG A 333 -9.85 -31.12 0.10
N ALA A 334 -9.38 -30.00 -0.44
CA ALA A 334 -8.81 -28.88 0.32
C ALA A 334 -9.85 -27.77 0.64
N GLY A 335 -11.10 -27.93 0.21
CA GLY A 335 -12.16 -26.95 0.41
C GLY A 335 -12.92 -26.64 -0.87
N TYR A 336 -12.68 -25.46 -1.43
CA TYR A 336 -13.24 -24.99 -2.69
C TYR A 336 -12.12 -24.65 -3.67
N GLU A 337 -12.42 -24.74 -4.97
CA GLU A 337 -11.54 -24.35 -6.06
C GLU A 337 -12.31 -23.50 -7.06
N ALA A 338 -11.78 -22.32 -7.41
CA ALA A 338 -12.33 -21.39 -8.37
C ALA A 338 -11.98 -21.82 -9.80
N VAL A 339 -12.99 -21.82 -10.67
CA VAL A 339 -12.87 -22.15 -12.08
C VAL A 339 -13.52 -21.05 -12.90
N LEU A 340 -12.71 -20.41 -13.75
CA LEU A 340 -13.13 -19.35 -14.66
C LEU A 340 -13.86 -19.94 -15.88
N LEU A 341 -15.02 -19.36 -16.20
CA LEU A 341 -15.95 -19.81 -17.22
C LEU A 341 -16.23 -18.68 -18.25
N ASP A 342 -16.81 -19.07 -19.38
CA ASP A 342 -17.37 -18.17 -20.41
C ASP A 342 -16.36 -17.21 -21.08
N LEU A 343 -15.69 -17.71 -22.13
CA LEU A 343 -14.80 -16.92 -23.00
C LEU A 343 -15.52 -16.24 -24.18
N GLY A 344 -16.85 -16.06 -24.12
CA GLY A 344 -17.61 -15.45 -25.21
C GLY A 344 -17.21 -14.00 -25.52
N ALA A 345 -16.67 -13.29 -24.52
CA ALA A 345 -16.15 -11.93 -24.65
C ALA A 345 -14.62 -11.87 -24.83
N ALA A 346 -13.93 -13.02 -24.90
CA ALA A 346 -12.48 -13.07 -24.89
C ALA A 346 -11.84 -12.65 -26.23
N HIS A 347 -10.55 -12.31 -26.17
CA HIS A 347 -9.74 -11.89 -27.31
C HIS A 347 -8.35 -12.51 -27.23
N TRP A 348 -7.94 -13.21 -28.29
CA TRP A 348 -6.54 -13.63 -28.49
C TRP A 348 -5.86 -12.66 -29.41
N LEU A 349 -4.81 -12.03 -28.90
CA LEU A 349 -4.11 -10.99 -29.61
C LEU A 349 -2.65 -11.37 -29.87
N ALA A 350 -2.23 -12.64 -29.88
CA ALA A 350 -0.80 -12.92 -30.06
C ALA A 350 -0.24 -12.45 -31.42
N ASN A 351 1.04 -12.03 -31.45
CA ASN A 351 1.73 -11.73 -32.72
C ASN A 351 2.08 -13.04 -33.44
N ARG A 352 1.67 -13.16 -34.71
CA ARG A 352 1.86 -14.37 -35.50
C ARG A 352 3.35 -14.64 -35.76
N GLY A 353 3.86 -15.75 -35.23
CA GLY A 353 5.15 -16.33 -35.56
C GLY A 353 5.07 -17.86 -35.47
N ASP A 354 5.34 -18.52 -36.60
CA ASP A 354 5.70 -19.90 -36.96
C ASP A 354 5.34 -21.16 -36.14
N ASP A 355 4.73 -21.09 -34.95
CA ASP A 355 4.25 -22.27 -34.21
C ASP A 355 2.72 -22.28 -34.09
N GLU A 356 2.03 -22.67 -35.17
CA GLU A 356 0.57 -22.87 -35.15
C GLU A 356 0.19 -24.23 -34.53
N PRO A 357 -0.75 -24.27 -33.56
CA PRO A 357 -1.57 -25.44 -33.33
C PRO A 357 -2.50 -25.63 -34.54
N ALA A 358 -2.43 -26.79 -35.21
CA ALA A 358 -3.18 -27.09 -36.42
C ALA A 358 -4.71 -26.93 -36.22
N GLY A 359 -5.35 -26.05 -37.00
CA GLY A 359 -6.82 -25.99 -37.12
C GLY A 359 -7.49 -24.62 -36.97
N LEU A 360 -6.73 -23.52 -36.86
CA LEU A 360 -7.29 -22.17 -36.85
C LEU A 360 -7.54 -21.70 -38.30
N LEU A 361 -8.80 -21.42 -38.64
CA LEU A 361 -9.12 -20.69 -39.87
C LEU A 361 -8.42 -19.32 -39.84
N PRO A 362 -7.80 -18.87 -40.94
CA PRO A 362 -7.10 -17.59 -40.98
C PRO A 362 -8.15 -16.46 -40.98
N VAL A 363 -8.57 -15.99 -39.81
CA VAL A 363 -9.27 -14.71 -39.72
C VAL A 363 -8.20 -13.62 -39.68
N ASN A 364 -7.68 -13.32 -40.87
CA ASN A 364 -6.78 -12.22 -41.15
C ASN A 364 -7.58 -10.91 -41.20
N GLU A 365 -8.06 -10.45 -40.04
CA GLU A 365 -8.60 -9.10 -39.89
C GLU A 365 -7.75 -8.37 -38.85
N ASP A 366 -7.13 -7.27 -39.27
CA ASP A 366 -6.32 -6.41 -38.41
C ASP A 366 -7.16 -5.72 -37.33
N LYS A 367 -8.49 -5.78 -37.43
CA LYS A 367 -9.44 -5.22 -36.48
C LYS A 367 -10.42 -6.27 -35.95
N THR A 368 -10.76 -6.20 -34.67
CA THR A 368 -11.81 -7.01 -34.05
C THR A 368 -12.69 -6.15 -33.13
N ARG A 369 -13.89 -6.64 -32.82
CA ARG A 369 -14.87 -5.86 -32.04
C ARG A 369 -14.52 -5.94 -30.55
N PHE A 370 -14.45 -4.79 -29.87
CA PHE A 370 -14.28 -4.75 -28.41
C PHE A 370 -15.63 -5.06 -27.75
N ILE A 371 -15.72 -6.21 -27.05
CA ILE A 371 -16.94 -6.73 -26.42
C ILE A 371 -16.68 -6.79 -24.93
N THR A 372 -17.54 -6.13 -24.15
CA THR A 372 -17.48 -6.09 -22.68
C THR A 372 -18.83 -5.56 -22.13
N THR A 373 -19.04 -5.63 -20.82
CA THR A 373 -20.27 -5.16 -20.16
C THR A 373 -20.11 -3.77 -19.55
N GLU A 374 -21.18 -2.98 -19.52
CA GLU A 374 -21.12 -1.58 -19.00
C GLU A 374 -20.62 -1.50 -17.56
N ARG A 375 -20.93 -2.50 -16.74
CA ARG A 375 -20.57 -2.56 -15.32
C ARG A 375 -19.06 -2.59 -15.10
N ILE A 376 -18.32 -3.30 -15.94
CA ILE A 376 -16.88 -3.56 -15.77
C ILE A 376 -16.01 -2.79 -16.78
N THR A 377 -16.64 -2.00 -17.67
CA THR A 377 -15.92 -1.22 -18.68
C THR A 377 -15.27 -0.01 -18.03
N HIS A 378 -13.94 0.02 -18.02
CA HIS A 378 -13.17 1.17 -17.59
C HIS A 378 -13.55 2.43 -18.39
N LYS A 379 -13.59 3.60 -17.74
CA LYS A 379 -14.06 4.85 -18.36
C LYS A 379 -13.31 5.20 -19.65
N VAL A 380 -12.01 4.98 -19.68
CA VAL A 380 -11.14 5.24 -20.85
C VAL A 380 -11.45 4.26 -21.99
N HIS A 381 -11.91 3.05 -21.70
CA HIS A 381 -12.15 2.03 -22.72
C HIS A 381 -13.58 2.10 -23.31
N ARG A 382 -14.47 2.90 -22.69
CA ARG A 382 -15.89 2.99 -23.08
C ARG A 382 -16.08 3.46 -24.52
N GLU A 383 -15.16 4.27 -25.06
CA GLU A 383 -15.24 4.72 -26.45
C GLU A 383 -15.06 3.59 -27.48
N PHE A 384 -14.40 2.50 -27.09
CA PHE A 384 -14.14 1.35 -27.95
C PHE A 384 -15.28 0.33 -27.92
N LYS A 385 -16.15 0.40 -26.91
CA LYS A 385 -17.27 -0.54 -26.72
C LYS A 385 -18.11 -0.70 -27.98
N ASP A 386 -18.31 -1.96 -28.37
CA ASP A 386 -19.06 -2.39 -29.56
C ASP A 386 -18.51 -1.93 -30.92
N ARG A 387 -17.33 -1.27 -30.95
CA ARG A 387 -16.65 -0.81 -32.18
C ARG A 387 -15.58 -1.80 -32.64
N LEU A 388 -15.25 -1.75 -33.94
CA LEU A 388 -14.11 -2.46 -34.52
C LEU A 388 -12.81 -1.69 -34.24
N VAL A 389 -11.87 -2.33 -33.56
CA VAL A 389 -10.61 -1.74 -33.09
C VAL A 389 -9.45 -2.61 -33.58
N SER A 390 -8.30 -2.01 -33.90
CA SER A 390 -7.14 -2.80 -34.35
C SER A 390 -6.65 -3.73 -33.25
N LYS A 391 -6.11 -4.90 -33.64
CA LYS A 391 -5.52 -5.85 -32.68
C LYS A 391 -4.39 -5.21 -31.88
N GLU A 392 -3.58 -4.38 -32.52
CA GLU A 392 -2.52 -3.62 -31.86
C GLU A 392 -3.06 -2.70 -30.76
N THR A 393 -4.07 -1.88 -31.06
CA THR A 393 -4.71 -1.03 -30.05
C THR A 393 -5.35 -1.87 -28.95
N LEU A 394 -5.97 -2.99 -29.28
CA LEU A 394 -6.57 -3.89 -28.29
C LEU A 394 -5.54 -4.55 -27.37
N ARG A 395 -4.33 -4.86 -27.85
CA ARG A 395 -3.23 -5.38 -26.99
C ARG A 395 -2.85 -4.38 -25.92
N GLY A 396 -2.87 -3.09 -26.25
CA GLY A 396 -2.61 -2.03 -25.27
C GLY A 396 -3.74 -1.81 -24.26
N ILE A 397 -4.97 -2.27 -24.56
CA ILE A 397 -6.17 -1.98 -23.76
C ILE A 397 -6.59 -3.16 -22.87
N PHE A 398 -6.61 -4.36 -23.42
CA PHE A 398 -7.20 -5.53 -22.75
C PHE A 398 -6.51 -5.97 -21.45
N PRO A 399 -5.16 -5.95 -21.32
CA PRO A 399 -4.52 -6.28 -20.04
C PRO A 399 -5.06 -5.41 -18.90
N ALA A 400 -5.06 -4.09 -19.11
CA ALA A 400 -5.59 -3.12 -18.15
C ALA A 400 -7.11 -3.27 -17.95
N HIS A 401 -7.85 -3.66 -19.00
CA HIS A 401 -9.30 -3.88 -18.89
C HIS A 401 -9.66 -5.05 -17.97
N ASP A 402 -9.01 -6.21 -18.15
CA ASP A 402 -9.25 -7.39 -17.31
C ASP A 402 -8.84 -7.12 -15.86
N ILE A 403 -7.68 -6.47 -15.65
CA ILE A 403 -7.21 -6.02 -14.34
C ILE A 403 -8.25 -5.11 -13.68
N HIS A 404 -8.75 -4.10 -14.41
CA HIS A 404 -9.79 -3.20 -13.91
C HIS A 404 -11.08 -3.96 -13.54
N ALA A 405 -11.53 -4.90 -14.37
CA ALA A 405 -12.72 -5.71 -14.11
C ALA A 405 -12.56 -6.56 -12.82
N PHE A 406 -11.37 -7.12 -12.58
CA PHE A 406 -11.05 -7.76 -11.31
C PHE A 406 -11.09 -6.79 -10.12
N GLY A 407 -10.63 -5.55 -10.29
CA GLY A 407 -10.75 -4.50 -9.28
C GLY A 407 -12.19 -4.11 -8.96
N VAL A 408 -13.07 -4.06 -9.97
CA VAL A 408 -14.51 -3.85 -9.78
C VAL A 408 -15.11 -5.02 -9.00
N LEU A 409 -14.79 -6.25 -9.36
CA LEU A 409 -15.20 -7.46 -8.64
C LEU A 409 -14.77 -7.39 -7.16
N LEU A 410 -13.51 -7.09 -6.88
CA LEU A 410 -13.02 -6.96 -5.50
C LEU A 410 -13.73 -5.85 -4.72
N GLY A 411 -13.99 -4.71 -5.36
CA GLY A 411 -14.75 -3.61 -4.76
C GLY A 411 -16.16 -4.03 -4.36
N GLU A 412 -16.88 -4.72 -5.26
CA GLU A 412 -18.21 -5.27 -4.97
C GLU A 412 -18.17 -6.29 -3.81
N LEU A 413 -17.15 -7.16 -3.77
CA LEU A 413 -16.97 -8.11 -2.66
C LEU A 413 -16.68 -7.42 -1.31
N LEU A 414 -16.05 -6.25 -1.31
CA LEU A 414 -15.76 -5.48 -0.10
C LEU A 414 -16.96 -4.70 0.44
N ASP A 415 -17.93 -4.40 -0.42
CA ASP A 415 -19.20 -3.77 -0.03
C ASP A 415 -20.19 -4.81 0.56
N GLU A 416 -19.94 -6.10 0.34
CA GLU A 416 -20.80 -7.19 0.80
C GLU A 416 -20.62 -7.51 2.29
N GLU A 417 -21.72 -7.41 3.05
CA GLU A 417 -21.74 -7.48 4.53
C GLU A 417 -21.20 -8.80 5.10
N LEU A 418 -21.42 -9.91 4.39
CA LEU A 418 -20.97 -11.24 4.82
C LEU A 418 -19.55 -11.58 4.35
N VAL A 419 -19.03 -10.88 3.34
CA VAL A 419 -17.72 -11.18 2.72
C VAL A 419 -16.62 -10.33 3.33
N ARG A 420 -16.87 -9.03 3.52
CA ARG A 420 -15.90 -8.09 4.10
C ARG A 420 -15.33 -8.56 5.45
N PRO A 421 -16.12 -9.05 6.42
CA PRO A 421 -15.57 -9.54 7.68
C PRO A 421 -14.65 -10.75 7.52
N LYS A 422 -14.92 -11.65 6.55
CA LYS A 422 -14.07 -12.81 6.27
C LYS A 422 -12.72 -12.40 5.72
N LEU A 423 -12.70 -11.50 4.73
CA LEU A 423 -11.45 -10.91 4.24
C LEU A 423 -10.72 -10.19 5.38
N GLY A 424 -11.47 -9.51 6.26
CA GLY A 424 -10.93 -8.88 7.46
C GLY A 424 -10.27 -9.84 8.46
N GLN A 425 -10.68 -11.10 8.52
CA GLN A 425 -10.03 -12.11 9.36
C GLN A 425 -8.66 -12.53 8.81
N VAL A 426 -8.49 -12.58 7.49
CA VAL A 426 -7.19 -12.89 6.85
C VAL A 426 -6.18 -11.76 7.08
N PHE A 427 -6.66 -10.54 6.95
CA PHE A 427 -5.82 -9.35 6.77
C PHE A 427 -5.69 -8.50 8.04
N GLY A 428 -6.62 -8.64 8.99
CA GLY A 428 -6.80 -7.72 10.10
C GLY A 428 -7.24 -6.32 9.65
N ALA A 429 -7.38 -5.40 10.61
CA ALA A 429 -7.80 -4.02 10.34
C ALA A 429 -6.81 -3.26 9.43
N HIS A 430 -5.50 -3.44 9.61
CA HIS A 430 -4.50 -2.82 8.74
C HIS A 430 -4.57 -3.36 7.31
N GLY A 431 -4.81 -4.67 7.15
CA GLY A 431 -4.78 -5.28 5.84
C GLY A 431 -6.05 -5.02 5.03
N LEU A 432 -7.21 -4.78 5.68
CA LEU A 432 -8.38 -4.22 4.97
C LEU A 432 -8.10 -2.83 4.38
N ARG A 433 -7.38 -1.98 5.12
CA ARG A 433 -6.94 -0.67 4.60
C ARG A 433 -6.01 -0.83 3.40
N ALA A 434 -5.04 -1.74 3.48
CA ALA A 434 -4.14 -2.04 2.36
C ALA A 434 -4.89 -2.66 1.16
N LEU A 435 -5.88 -3.52 1.41
CA LEU A 435 -6.72 -4.08 0.37
C LEU A 435 -7.54 -3.01 -0.35
N ASN A 436 -8.10 -2.03 0.37
CA ASN A 436 -8.76 -0.88 -0.27
C ASN A 436 -7.79 -0.10 -1.16
N LEU A 437 -6.55 0.14 -0.71
CA LEU A 437 -5.53 0.80 -1.53
C LEU A 437 -5.18 -0.01 -2.77
N LEU A 438 -5.03 -1.34 -2.64
CA LEU A 438 -4.81 -2.24 -3.77
C LEU A 438 -5.97 -2.16 -4.76
N VAL A 439 -7.22 -2.24 -4.30
CA VAL A 439 -8.42 -2.15 -5.15
C VAL A 439 -8.49 -0.82 -5.89
N GLU A 440 -8.20 0.30 -5.22
CA GLU A 440 -8.19 1.61 -5.88
C GLU A 440 -7.07 1.72 -6.92
N ARG A 441 -5.90 1.13 -6.66
CA ARG A 441 -4.80 1.06 -7.64
C ARG A 441 -5.13 0.18 -8.84
N ILE A 442 -5.77 -0.98 -8.62
CA ILE A 442 -6.26 -1.87 -9.69
C ILE A 442 -7.30 -1.15 -10.57
N LYS A 443 -8.18 -0.35 -9.96
CA LYS A 443 -9.22 0.39 -10.67
C LYS A 443 -8.73 1.67 -11.35
N GLY A 444 -7.49 2.11 -11.07
CA GLY A 444 -6.92 3.35 -11.57
C GLY A 444 -6.69 3.37 -13.08
N THR A 445 -6.19 4.50 -13.57
CA THR A 445 -5.72 4.70 -14.95
C THR A 445 -4.18 4.62 -15.01
N PRO A 446 -3.57 4.45 -16.20
CA PRO A 446 -2.11 4.50 -16.35
C PRO A 446 -1.49 5.77 -15.75
N GLU A 447 -2.16 6.92 -15.89
CA GLU A 447 -1.72 8.21 -15.31
C GLU A 447 -1.73 8.22 -13.77
N THR A 448 -2.50 7.32 -13.15
CA THR A 448 -2.56 7.14 -11.69
C THR A 448 -1.70 5.97 -11.20
N GLY A 449 -0.87 5.36 -12.05
CA GLY A 449 0.01 4.25 -11.69
C GLY A 449 -0.70 2.90 -11.55
N ALA A 450 -1.73 2.66 -12.38
CA ALA A 450 -2.41 1.38 -12.47
C ALA A 450 -1.45 0.23 -12.85
N TYR A 451 -1.83 -1.00 -12.50
CA TYR A 451 -1.01 -2.17 -12.80
C TYR A 451 -0.95 -2.45 -14.30
N GLU A 452 0.25 -2.78 -14.78
CA GLU A 452 0.50 -3.16 -16.18
C GLU A 452 0.27 -4.66 -16.41
N SER A 453 0.44 -5.49 -15.36
CA SER A 453 0.34 -6.95 -15.45
C SER A 453 -0.44 -7.58 -14.29
N VAL A 454 -1.07 -8.72 -14.53
CA VAL A 454 -1.74 -9.52 -13.49
C VAL A 454 -0.72 -10.07 -12.49
N GLN A 455 0.52 -10.32 -12.92
CA GLN A 455 1.60 -10.77 -12.06
C GLN A 455 1.95 -9.72 -10.99
N ASP A 456 1.94 -8.43 -11.34
CA ASP A 456 2.14 -7.35 -10.36
C ASP A 456 0.99 -7.26 -9.37
N VAL A 457 -0.26 -7.45 -9.83
CA VAL A 457 -1.44 -7.53 -8.96
C VAL A 457 -1.31 -8.70 -8.00
N ASN A 458 -0.94 -9.89 -8.50
CA ASN A 458 -0.78 -11.09 -7.68
C ASN A 458 0.36 -10.94 -6.65
N ARG A 459 1.48 -10.34 -7.05
CA ARG A 459 2.58 -9.99 -6.12
C ARG A 459 2.06 -9.14 -4.97
N ASP A 460 1.36 -8.05 -5.26
CA ASP A 460 0.87 -7.11 -4.25
C ASP A 460 -0.30 -7.69 -3.43
N TRP A 461 -1.12 -8.56 -4.03
CA TRP A 461 -2.14 -9.35 -3.33
C TRP A 461 -1.51 -10.26 -2.24
N LEU A 462 -0.39 -10.91 -2.54
CA LEU A 462 0.35 -11.72 -1.57
C LEU A 462 0.94 -10.88 -0.43
N LYS A 463 1.36 -9.62 -0.70
CA LYS A 463 1.89 -8.68 0.31
C LYS A 463 0.88 -8.37 1.42
N LEU A 464 -0.42 -8.56 1.18
CA LEU A 464 -1.46 -8.33 2.19
C LEU A 464 -1.45 -9.34 3.34
N ARG A 465 -0.98 -10.58 3.10
CA ARG A 465 -0.99 -11.64 4.12
C ARG A 465 0.02 -11.38 5.22
N SER A 466 -0.33 -11.60 6.48
CA SER A 466 0.60 -11.48 7.63
C SER A 466 1.86 -12.36 7.50
N GLY A 467 1.72 -13.56 6.92
CA GLY A 467 2.83 -14.47 6.65
C GLY A 467 3.70 -14.10 5.44
N TYR A 468 3.42 -13.00 4.75
CA TYR A 468 4.31 -12.48 3.72
C TYR A 468 5.62 -12.01 4.36
N LEU A 469 6.66 -12.81 4.19
CA LEU A 469 8.03 -12.46 4.51
C LEU A 469 8.52 -11.49 3.43
N ALA A 470 8.31 -10.20 3.65
CA ALA A 470 8.87 -9.18 2.77
C ALA A 470 10.41 -9.28 2.72
N PRO A 471 10.96 -9.09 1.52
CA PRO A 471 11.24 -10.13 0.53
C PRO A 471 12.30 -11.09 1.07
N ALA A 472 12.14 -12.39 0.80
CA ALA A 472 13.21 -13.38 0.91
C ALA A 472 14.53 -12.95 0.21
N GLY A 473 14.48 -11.93 -0.65
CA GLY A 473 15.61 -11.30 -1.33
C GLY A 473 16.41 -10.25 -0.52
N VAL A 474 16.00 -9.82 0.69
CA VAL A 474 16.80 -8.90 1.53
C VAL A 474 17.42 -9.65 2.71
N PRO A 475 18.58 -10.32 2.53
CA PRO A 475 19.22 -11.12 3.58
C PRO A 475 19.53 -10.32 4.85
N GLU A 476 19.72 -9.01 4.76
CA GLU A 476 19.99 -8.12 5.89
C GLU A 476 18.83 -8.04 6.89
N LEU A 477 17.59 -8.26 6.45
CA LEU A 477 16.40 -8.27 7.32
C LEU A 477 16.12 -9.65 7.93
N SER A 478 16.77 -10.71 7.44
CA SER A 478 16.56 -12.07 7.94
C SER A 478 17.16 -12.28 9.33
N LEU A 479 16.35 -12.85 10.23
CA LEU A 479 16.80 -13.37 11.53
C LEU A 479 17.52 -14.73 11.40
N ALA A 480 17.27 -15.47 10.32
CA ALA A 480 17.74 -16.84 10.10
C ALA A 480 19.01 -16.94 9.25
N ALA A 481 19.46 -15.84 8.64
CA ALA A 481 20.69 -15.86 7.86
C ALA A 481 21.88 -16.18 8.79
N GLU A 482 22.61 -17.26 8.49
CA GLU A 482 23.89 -17.56 9.13
C GLU A 482 24.89 -16.47 8.71
N PHE A 483 25.06 -15.45 9.56
CA PHE A 483 26.01 -14.38 9.28
C PHE A 483 27.42 -14.81 9.69
N LYS A 484 28.30 -14.95 8.69
CA LYS A 484 29.72 -15.26 8.88
C LYS A 484 30.47 -14.20 9.71
N TYR A 485 29.93 -12.98 9.80
CA TYR A 485 30.50 -11.85 10.55
C TYR A 485 29.39 -11.06 11.26
N SER A 486 29.51 -10.93 12.58
CA SER A 486 28.72 -9.98 13.37
C SER A 486 29.65 -8.90 13.91
N ALA A 487 29.37 -7.62 13.63
CA ALA A 487 30.08 -6.53 14.29
C ALA A 487 29.39 -6.19 15.61
N ILE A 488 30.19 -6.06 16.68
CA ILE A 488 29.70 -5.56 17.97
C ILE A 488 29.69 -4.02 17.86
N THR A 489 28.52 -3.43 18.07
CA THR A 489 28.30 -1.99 18.20
C THR A 489 27.85 -1.66 19.61
N SER A 490 27.83 -0.38 19.99
CA SER A 490 27.27 0.08 21.28
C SER A 490 25.82 -0.36 21.44
N ALA A 491 25.06 -0.37 20.34
CA ALA A 491 23.66 -0.75 20.35
C ALA A 491 23.44 -2.28 20.34
N GLY A 492 24.44 -3.10 20.04
CA GLY A 492 24.35 -4.57 19.99
C GLY A 492 25.09 -5.19 18.80
N ARG A 493 24.68 -6.39 18.35
CA ARG A 493 25.28 -7.01 17.15
C ARG A 493 24.59 -6.54 15.87
N ALA A 494 25.38 -6.06 14.90
CA ALA A 494 24.94 -5.82 13.54
C ALA A 494 25.27 -7.03 12.66
N ASN A 495 24.28 -7.52 11.93
CA ASN A 495 24.44 -8.65 11.00
C ASN A 495 24.98 -8.13 9.66
N ILE A 496 26.09 -8.69 9.18
CA ILE A 496 26.76 -8.23 7.96
C ILE A 496 26.71 -9.34 6.90
N THR A 497 26.02 -9.07 5.80
CA THR A 497 26.02 -9.94 4.62
C THR A 497 27.33 -9.76 3.82
N PRO A 498 27.72 -10.72 2.96
CA PRO A 498 28.90 -10.56 2.11
C PRO A 498 28.88 -9.28 1.25
N ARG A 499 27.70 -8.90 0.73
CA ARG A 499 27.52 -7.68 -0.07
C ARG A 499 27.67 -6.41 0.77
N LEU A 500 27.04 -6.33 1.96
CA LEU A 500 27.29 -5.23 2.89
C LEU A 500 28.76 -5.19 3.34
N GLY A 501 29.40 -6.35 3.50
CA GLY A 501 30.81 -6.44 3.86
C GLY A 501 31.73 -5.73 2.86
N LYS A 502 31.41 -5.74 1.56
CA LYS A 502 32.18 -4.99 0.55
C LYS A 502 32.04 -3.48 0.74
N VAL A 503 30.83 -2.98 1.02
CA VAL A 503 30.55 -1.57 1.32
C VAL A 503 31.27 -1.15 2.61
N ILE A 504 31.11 -1.93 3.68
CA ILE A 504 31.72 -1.65 4.99
C ILE A 504 33.24 -1.67 4.88
N ASN A 505 33.84 -2.65 4.21
CA ASN A 505 35.30 -2.75 4.09
C ASN A 505 35.90 -1.77 3.07
N HIS A 506 35.08 -1.02 2.35
CA HIS A 506 35.54 -0.02 1.40
C HIS A 506 36.34 1.08 2.10
N ARG A 507 37.44 1.55 1.47
CA ARG A 507 38.34 2.53 2.12
C ARG A 507 37.66 3.84 2.46
N LEU A 508 36.79 4.32 1.57
CA LEU A 508 36.01 5.52 1.81
C LEU A 508 35.14 5.36 3.06
N PHE A 509 34.56 4.20 3.32
CA PHE A 509 33.78 3.98 4.55
C PHE A 509 34.68 3.75 5.78
N GLN A 510 35.73 2.95 5.64
CA GLN A 510 36.67 2.62 6.73
C GLN A 510 37.39 3.85 7.31
N ARG A 511 37.52 4.94 6.54
CA ARG A 511 38.11 6.19 7.04
C ARG A 511 37.34 6.76 8.24
N LEU A 512 36.04 6.48 8.36
CA LEU A 512 35.19 6.95 9.46
C LEU A 512 35.62 6.39 10.84
N ARG A 513 36.58 5.44 10.89
CA ARG A 513 37.27 5.04 12.13
C ARG A 513 38.16 6.14 12.71
N ARG A 514 38.54 7.12 11.88
CA ARG A 514 39.44 8.22 12.25
C ARG A 514 38.69 9.53 12.46
N VAL A 515 37.38 9.54 12.22
CA VAL A 515 36.52 10.71 12.37
C VAL A 515 35.76 10.57 13.69
N PRO A 516 36.11 11.36 14.73
CA PRO A 516 35.40 11.32 16.00
C PRO A 516 33.94 11.73 15.84
N GLN A 517 33.04 11.07 16.57
CA GLN A 517 31.62 11.48 16.60
C GLN A 517 31.46 12.84 17.28
N LEU A 518 32.14 13.02 18.42
CA LEU A 518 32.05 14.21 19.26
C LEU A 518 33.37 15.01 19.24
N GLU A 519 33.78 15.47 18.06
CA GLU A 519 35.01 16.25 17.76
C GLU A 519 35.68 16.95 18.97
N MET A 520 35.36 18.21 19.26
CA MET A 520 36.01 18.96 20.35
C MET A 520 35.68 18.44 21.75
N THR A 521 34.63 17.63 21.88
CA THR A 521 34.20 17.05 23.15
C THR A 521 35.17 15.96 23.62
N LEU A 522 35.91 15.31 22.71
CA LEU A 522 36.96 14.35 23.08
C LEU A 522 38.07 14.98 23.95
N LEU A 523 38.25 16.30 23.85
CA LEU A 523 39.23 17.06 24.64
C LEU A 523 38.75 17.31 26.08
N SER A 524 37.44 17.39 26.31
CA SER A 524 36.85 17.64 27.63
C SER A 524 36.35 16.37 28.32
N LEU A 525 35.73 15.46 27.57
CA LEU A 525 35.16 14.21 28.06
C LEU A 525 35.98 13.04 27.53
N THR A 526 36.86 12.51 28.39
CA THR A 526 37.79 11.42 28.05
C THR A 526 37.12 10.13 27.54
N GLY A 527 35.83 9.93 27.81
CA GLY A 527 35.06 8.78 27.30
C GLY A 527 34.52 8.97 25.86
N ALA A 528 34.52 10.20 25.32
CA ALA A 528 34.00 10.54 24.01
C ALA A 528 34.94 10.14 22.85
N THR A 529 35.39 8.88 22.83
CA THR A 529 36.39 8.34 21.88
C THR A 529 35.76 7.54 20.74
N HIS A 530 34.44 7.43 20.70
CA HIS A 530 33.73 6.71 19.66
C HIS A 530 33.74 7.50 18.35
N THR A 531 33.62 6.77 17.25
CA THR A 531 33.86 7.29 15.90
C THR A 531 32.61 7.14 15.04
N ARG A 532 32.54 7.90 13.95
CA ARG A 532 31.41 7.85 13.00
C ARG A 532 31.18 6.46 12.43
N LEU A 533 32.24 5.66 12.19
CA LEU A 533 32.05 4.27 11.76
C LEU A 533 31.22 3.46 12.76
N GLY A 534 31.49 3.59 14.06
CA GLY A 534 30.75 2.86 15.09
C GLY A 534 29.27 3.28 15.10
N HIS A 535 29.05 4.58 14.98
CA HIS A 535 27.73 5.18 14.92
C HIS A 535 26.93 4.72 13.68
N SER A 536 27.50 4.80 12.48
CA SER A 536 26.91 4.31 11.22
C SER A 536 26.45 2.84 11.31
N MET A 537 27.22 1.99 11.99
CA MET A 537 26.86 0.59 12.20
C MET A 537 25.65 0.42 13.13
N SER A 538 25.52 1.26 14.16
CA SER A 538 24.35 1.28 15.05
C SER A 538 23.11 1.85 14.35
N VAL A 539 23.27 2.86 13.50
CA VAL A 539 22.19 3.41 12.67
C VAL A 539 21.65 2.36 11.69
N LEU A 540 22.53 1.60 11.01
CA LEU A 540 22.13 0.45 10.20
C LEU A 540 21.31 -0.57 11.02
N ARG A 541 21.77 -0.90 12.24
CA ARG A 541 21.03 -1.82 13.13
C ARG A 541 19.64 -1.29 13.46
N ASN A 542 19.51 -0.02 13.82
CA ASN A 542 18.22 0.59 14.14
C ASN A 542 17.30 0.64 12.91
N ALA A 543 17.83 0.97 11.73
CA ALA A 543 17.09 0.94 10.47
C ALA A 543 16.49 -0.44 10.16
N ARG A 544 17.24 -1.53 10.42
CA ARG A 544 16.72 -2.90 10.29
C ARG A 544 15.50 -3.12 11.19
N TYR A 545 15.53 -2.65 12.44
CA TYR A 545 14.38 -2.80 13.33
C TYR A 545 13.20 -1.94 12.91
N TYR A 546 13.42 -0.68 12.50
CA TYR A 546 12.35 0.19 12.02
C TYR A 546 11.66 -0.44 10.81
N VAL A 547 12.44 -0.87 9.81
CA VAL A 547 11.92 -1.53 8.62
C VAL A 547 11.19 -2.83 9.00
N ALA A 548 11.78 -3.69 9.83
CA ALA A 548 11.14 -4.93 10.25
C ALA A 548 9.79 -4.70 10.97
N HIS A 549 9.68 -3.67 11.79
CA HIS A 549 8.42 -3.33 12.46
C HIS A 549 7.40 -2.70 11.50
N LEU A 550 7.84 -1.82 10.58
CA LEU A 550 6.99 -1.25 9.55
C LEU A 550 6.46 -2.32 8.59
N LEU A 551 7.23 -3.38 8.31
CA LEU A 551 6.79 -4.53 7.50
C LEU A 551 5.64 -5.32 8.16
N ASN A 552 5.35 -5.12 9.44
CA ASN A 552 4.12 -5.65 10.05
C ASN A 552 2.86 -4.88 9.60
N ASP A 553 3.00 -3.70 8.99
CA ASP A 553 1.90 -2.94 8.39
C ASP A 553 1.73 -3.35 6.90
N PRO A 554 0.62 -4.01 6.52
CA PRO A 554 0.27 -4.32 5.13
C PRO A 554 0.35 -3.13 4.17
N VAL A 555 0.06 -1.91 4.60
CA VAL A 555 0.17 -0.73 3.72
C VAL A 555 1.62 -0.45 3.37
N PHE A 556 2.51 -0.52 4.36
CA PHE A 556 3.94 -0.31 4.11
C PHE A 556 4.49 -1.40 3.19
N ARG A 557 4.09 -2.67 3.39
CA ARG A 557 4.44 -3.76 2.48
C ARG A 557 3.98 -3.48 1.06
N LEU A 558 2.74 -3.04 0.88
CA LEU A 558 2.16 -2.79 -0.45
C LEU A 558 2.92 -1.71 -1.23
N ILE A 559 3.34 -0.63 -0.56
CA ILE A 559 4.01 0.49 -1.23
C ILE A 559 5.51 0.28 -1.45
N THR A 560 6.12 -0.70 -0.78
CA THR A 560 7.57 -0.94 -0.81
C THR A 560 7.94 -2.12 -1.71
N GLU A 561 9.10 -1.98 -2.35
CA GLU A 561 9.77 -3.04 -3.10
C GLU A 561 11.12 -3.40 -2.47
N GLN A 562 11.71 -4.52 -2.93
CA GLN A 562 12.99 -5.00 -2.41
C GLN A 562 14.09 -3.93 -2.43
N HIS A 563 14.22 -3.23 -3.56
CA HIS A 563 15.27 -2.23 -3.76
C HIS A 563 15.11 -1.00 -2.85
N ASP A 564 13.88 -0.66 -2.46
CA ASP A 564 13.62 0.43 -1.51
C ASP A 564 14.15 0.08 -0.11
N LEU A 565 13.92 -1.17 0.31
CA LEU A 565 14.37 -1.67 1.60
C LEU A 565 15.90 -1.79 1.65
N GLU A 566 16.52 -2.24 0.57
CA GLU A 566 17.99 -2.25 0.45
C GLU A 566 18.56 -0.82 0.48
N ALA A 567 17.92 0.10 -0.24
CA ALA A 567 18.34 1.49 -0.33
C ALA A 567 18.32 2.20 1.02
N VAL A 568 17.25 2.06 1.82
CA VAL A 568 17.20 2.69 3.15
C VAL A 568 18.26 2.11 4.10
N LEU A 569 18.57 0.81 4.00
CA LEU A 569 19.62 0.20 4.83
C LEU A 569 21.01 0.69 4.42
N LEU A 570 21.28 0.82 3.12
CA LEU A 570 22.51 1.39 2.60
C LEU A 570 22.66 2.87 2.96
N LEU A 571 21.59 3.66 2.84
CA LEU A 571 21.58 5.06 3.26
C LEU A 571 21.80 5.20 4.77
N ALA A 572 21.15 4.37 5.59
CA ALA A 572 21.38 4.35 7.03
C ALA A 572 22.83 4.02 7.38
N LEU A 573 23.45 3.06 6.67
CA LEU A 573 24.87 2.74 6.84
C LEU A 573 25.77 3.89 6.37
N LEU A 574 25.44 4.54 5.26
CA LEU A 574 26.29 5.53 4.61
C LEU A 574 26.00 6.97 5.03
N HIS A 575 25.01 7.24 5.89
CA HIS A 575 24.56 8.62 6.18
C HIS A 575 25.72 9.55 6.57
N ASP A 576 26.69 9.03 7.30
CA ASP A 576 27.86 9.76 7.78
C ASP A 576 29.05 9.76 6.82
N VAL A 577 28.91 9.13 5.64
CA VAL A 577 30.00 8.95 4.68
C VAL A 577 30.48 10.27 4.08
N GLY A 578 29.72 11.36 4.19
CA GLY A 578 30.14 12.70 3.79
C GLY A 578 31.03 13.42 4.81
N HIS A 579 31.03 13.00 6.08
CA HIS A 579 31.80 13.67 7.13
C HIS A 579 33.31 13.56 6.93
N PHE A 580 34.00 14.68 7.17
CA PHE A 580 35.46 14.82 7.06
C PHE A 580 36.03 15.39 8.36
N GLN A 581 37.36 15.47 8.46
CA GLN A 581 38.00 15.97 9.68
C GLN A 581 37.59 17.41 9.97
N LEU A 582 37.14 17.66 11.20
CA LEU A 582 36.65 18.96 11.68
C LEU A 582 35.41 19.47 10.91
N SER A 583 34.62 18.58 10.30
CA SER A 583 33.42 18.94 9.52
C SER A 583 32.48 19.92 10.23
N HIS A 584 32.20 19.72 11.53
CA HIS A 584 31.33 20.63 12.30
C HIS A 584 31.93 22.02 12.50
N MET A 585 33.25 22.15 12.42
CA MET A 585 33.92 23.46 12.47
C MET A 585 33.65 24.25 11.19
N PHE A 586 33.48 23.59 10.04
CA PHE A 586 33.22 24.23 8.74
C PHE A 586 31.73 24.53 8.47
N GLU A 587 30.79 23.86 9.15
CA GLU A 587 29.34 24.01 8.92
C GLU A 587 28.82 25.45 8.99
N ASP A 588 29.29 26.22 9.98
CA ASP A 588 28.86 27.61 10.17
C ASP A 588 29.32 28.50 9.01
N TYR A 589 30.47 28.19 8.40
CA TYR A 589 30.98 28.89 7.22
C TYR A 589 30.19 28.53 5.96
N ALA A 590 29.86 27.24 5.78
CA ALA A 590 28.97 26.81 4.69
C ALA A 590 27.57 27.45 4.81
N SER A 591 27.08 27.63 6.04
CA SER A 591 25.84 28.35 6.35
C SER A 591 25.94 29.84 6.00
N ASP A 592 26.98 30.54 6.47
CA ASP A 592 27.22 31.97 6.18
C ASP A 592 27.37 32.22 4.67
N GLN A 593 28.17 31.40 4.00
CA GLN A 593 28.37 31.44 2.54
C GLN A 593 27.04 31.36 1.77
N ARG A 594 26.11 30.51 2.22
CA ARG A 594 24.78 30.40 1.59
C ARG A 594 23.92 31.64 1.80
N ARG A 595 23.95 32.24 3.00
CA ARG A 595 23.16 33.45 3.32
C ARG A 595 23.73 34.71 2.68
N HIS A 596 25.05 34.78 2.59
CA HIS A 596 25.79 35.97 2.19
C HIS A 596 26.57 35.77 0.89
N ARG A 597 26.08 34.94 -0.03
CA ARG A 597 26.79 34.50 -1.26
C ARG A 597 27.41 35.63 -2.09
N ASN A 598 26.86 36.85 -2.01
CA ASN A 598 27.32 38.02 -2.76
C ASN A 598 28.40 38.84 -2.04
N LYS A 599 28.76 38.51 -0.79
CA LYS A 599 29.85 39.21 -0.07
C LYS A 599 31.20 38.91 -0.73
N ALA A 600 32.11 39.88 -0.65
CA ALA A 600 33.41 39.85 -1.31
C ALA A 600 34.25 38.62 -0.96
N LEU A 601 34.23 38.18 0.31
CA LEU A 601 34.87 36.94 0.75
C LEU A 601 34.40 35.71 -0.05
N TRP A 602 33.09 35.48 -0.16
CA TRP A 602 32.55 34.26 -0.77
C TRP A 602 32.61 34.25 -2.31
N THR A 603 32.67 35.45 -2.93
CA THR A 603 32.84 35.59 -4.38
C THR A 603 34.30 35.52 -4.82
N SER A 604 35.25 35.88 -3.96
CA SER A 604 36.68 35.84 -4.27
C SER A 604 37.28 34.43 -4.22
N LEU A 605 36.72 33.54 -3.39
CA LEU A 605 37.16 32.15 -3.33
C LEU A 605 36.85 31.39 -4.63
N ALA A 606 37.83 30.62 -5.10
CA ALA A 606 37.69 29.75 -6.28
C ALA A 606 36.83 28.49 -6.00
N TYR A 607 36.41 28.29 -4.76
CA TYR A 607 35.70 27.12 -4.27
C TYR A 607 34.56 27.52 -3.31
N GLU A 608 33.68 26.57 -3.01
CA GLU A 608 32.60 26.71 -2.02
C GLU A 608 32.85 25.79 -0.84
N ILE A 609 32.72 26.26 0.41
CA ILE A 609 32.83 25.39 1.59
C ILE A 609 31.62 24.42 1.63
N PRO A 610 31.82 23.09 1.53
CA PRO A 610 30.75 22.12 1.54
C PRO A 610 30.34 21.75 2.97
N THR A 611 29.10 21.32 3.13
CA THR A 611 28.69 20.50 4.29
C THR A 611 28.97 19.01 4.03
N ASP A 612 28.93 18.22 5.09
CA ASP A 612 28.92 16.76 5.05
C ASP A 612 27.85 16.21 4.10
N ASP A 613 26.62 16.73 4.16
CA ASP A 613 25.54 16.37 3.22
C ASP A 613 25.92 16.65 1.75
N ASP A 614 26.58 17.79 1.49
CA ASP A 614 26.98 18.17 0.13
C ASP A 614 28.07 17.24 -0.43
N LEU A 615 28.86 16.60 0.45
CA LEU A 615 29.90 15.64 0.07
C LEU A 615 29.40 14.20 -0.05
N PHE A 616 28.22 13.86 0.46
CA PHE A 616 27.72 12.48 0.49
C PHE A 616 27.87 11.78 -0.88
N TRP A 617 27.32 12.37 -1.95
CA TRP A 617 27.41 11.80 -3.29
C TRP A 617 28.79 11.90 -3.91
N ALA A 618 29.58 12.92 -3.55
CA ALA A 618 30.99 13.01 -3.97
C ALA A 618 31.84 11.86 -3.39
N VAL A 619 31.44 11.29 -2.26
CA VAL A 619 32.08 10.10 -1.67
C VAL A 619 31.49 8.81 -2.24
N VAL A 620 30.16 8.72 -2.38
CA VAL A 620 29.50 7.50 -2.86
C VAL A 620 29.82 7.25 -4.34
N ASP A 621 29.80 8.31 -5.16
CA ASP A 621 30.12 8.26 -6.58
C ASP A 621 31.11 9.36 -6.98
N PRO A 622 32.42 9.20 -6.69
CA PRO A 622 33.44 10.16 -7.08
C PRO A 622 33.62 10.30 -8.60
N SER A 623 32.96 9.45 -9.41
CA SER A 623 33.06 9.51 -10.87
C SER A 623 32.17 10.58 -11.51
N GLU A 624 31.11 11.00 -10.82
CA GLU A 624 30.23 12.09 -11.27
C GLU A 624 30.88 13.47 -11.05
N GLU A 625 30.44 14.50 -11.79
CA GLU A 625 30.96 15.85 -11.64
C GLU A 625 30.21 16.62 -10.53
N SER A 626 30.98 17.23 -9.61
CA SER A 626 30.44 18.06 -8.52
C SER A 626 29.73 19.30 -9.07
N THR A 627 28.54 19.60 -8.53
CA THR A 627 27.87 20.88 -8.78
C THR A 627 28.48 22.04 -7.99
N LEU A 628 29.22 21.75 -6.91
CA LEU A 628 29.93 22.74 -6.11
C LEU A 628 31.24 23.20 -6.77
N ARG A 629 31.56 24.49 -6.61
CA ARG A 629 32.87 25.04 -6.99
C ARG A 629 33.94 24.40 -6.10
N GLY A 630 34.98 23.83 -6.71
CA GLY A 630 36.07 23.15 -6.00
C GLY A 630 36.37 21.72 -6.48
N GLY A 631 35.50 21.13 -7.32
CA GLY A 631 35.78 19.84 -7.96
C GLY A 631 35.91 18.67 -6.99
N TYR A 632 35.09 18.65 -5.93
CA TYR A 632 35.24 17.75 -4.78
C TYR A 632 35.27 16.27 -5.11
N ASN A 633 34.52 15.81 -6.11
CA ASN A 633 34.55 14.43 -6.58
C ASN A 633 35.98 14.02 -7.01
N ARG A 634 36.67 14.84 -7.80
CA ARG A 634 38.07 14.59 -8.21
C ARG A 634 39.04 14.68 -7.05
N VAL A 635 38.81 15.61 -6.12
CA VAL A 635 39.63 15.77 -4.91
C VAL A 635 39.57 14.49 -4.06
N ILE A 636 38.36 14.00 -3.80
CA ILE A 636 38.10 12.79 -3.01
C ILE A 636 38.61 11.55 -3.74
N GLU A 637 38.38 11.45 -5.05
CA GLU A 637 38.92 10.35 -5.85
C GLU A 637 40.45 10.33 -5.77
N THR A 638 41.12 11.47 -5.96
CA THR A 638 42.59 11.57 -5.89
C THR A 638 43.11 11.17 -4.52
N ALA A 639 42.50 11.69 -3.44
CA ALA A 639 42.87 11.32 -2.07
C ALA A 639 42.65 9.82 -1.79
N TRP A 640 41.58 9.24 -2.33
CA TRP A 640 41.29 7.82 -2.21
C TRP A 640 42.30 6.95 -2.96
N ARG A 641 42.61 7.27 -4.21
CA ARG A 641 43.63 6.55 -5.00
C ARG A 641 45.03 6.68 -4.40
N ALA A 642 45.37 7.86 -3.88
CA ALA A 642 46.62 8.07 -3.15
C ALA A 642 46.69 7.20 -1.89
N SER A 643 45.59 7.12 -1.14
CA SER A 643 45.46 6.26 0.03
C SER A 643 45.63 4.78 -0.35
N GLU A 644 44.94 4.29 -1.39
CA GLU A 644 45.09 2.91 -1.90
C GLU A 644 46.54 2.58 -2.24
N THR A 645 47.21 3.49 -2.96
CA THR A 645 48.62 3.38 -3.32
C THR A 645 49.51 3.31 -2.08
N TYR A 646 49.30 4.20 -1.11
CA TYR A 646 50.05 4.25 0.15
C TYR A 646 49.95 2.94 0.94
N CYS A 647 48.79 2.29 0.94
CA CYS A 647 48.58 1.02 1.64
C CYS A 647 48.93 -0.22 0.80
N GLY A 648 49.39 -0.05 -0.44
CA GLY A 648 49.72 -1.16 -1.33
C GLY A 648 48.52 -2.04 -1.68
N VAL A 649 47.30 -1.49 -1.65
CA VAL A 649 46.08 -2.21 -2.04
C VAL A 649 45.73 -1.92 -3.49
N LYS A 650 45.16 -2.92 -4.18
CA LYS A 650 44.71 -2.76 -5.56
C LYS A 650 43.55 -1.77 -5.61
N ALA A 651 43.55 -0.91 -6.64
CA ALA A 651 42.44 0.00 -6.90
C ALA A 651 41.10 -0.74 -7.00
N GLY A 652 40.15 -0.34 -6.17
CA GLY A 652 38.80 -0.90 -6.12
C GLY A 652 37.76 -0.09 -6.90
N PRO A 653 36.56 -0.67 -7.12
CA PRO A 653 35.41 0.05 -7.64
C PRO A 653 34.89 1.08 -6.62
N SER A 654 34.14 2.09 -7.07
CA SER A 654 33.48 3.06 -6.19
C SER A 654 32.37 2.41 -5.36
N LEU A 655 31.87 3.12 -4.34
CA LEU A 655 30.72 2.65 -3.57
C LEU A 655 29.47 2.50 -4.45
N ALA A 656 29.22 3.44 -5.36
CA ALA A 656 28.12 3.38 -6.31
C ALA A 656 28.23 2.16 -7.25
N GLU A 657 29.43 1.83 -7.74
CA GLU A 657 29.67 0.64 -8.56
C GLU A 657 29.42 -0.66 -7.78
N ILE A 658 29.81 -0.71 -6.49
CA ILE A 658 29.49 -1.84 -5.59
C ILE A 658 27.98 -1.97 -5.40
N VAL A 659 27.28 -0.86 -5.15
CA VAL A 659 25.81 -0.87 -4.99
C VAL A 659 25.14 -1.35 -6.27
N ALA A 660 25.50 -0.77 -7.42
CA ALA A 660 24.91 -1.14 -8.71
C ALA A 660 25.15 -2.61 -9.08
N SER A 661 26.34 -3.16 -8.75
CA SER A 661 26.69 -4.55 -9.08
C SER A 661 26.14 -5.60 -8.12
N ASP A 662 26.14 -5.34 -6.80
CA ASP A 662 25.77 -6.33 -5.78
C ASP A 662 24.34 -6.19 -5.22
N PHE A 663 23.71 -5.03 -5.40
CA PHE A 663 22.32 -4.75 -4.99
C PHE A 663 21.42 -4.42 -6.19
N GLY A 664 22.00 -3.88 -7.26
CA GLY A 664 21.31 -3.58 -8.51
C GLY A 664 21.11 -2.09 -8.74
N LEU A 665 21.01 -1.70 -10.00
CA LEU A 665 20.74 -0.32 -10.40
C LEU A 665 19.43 0.25 -9.82
N PRO A 666 18.32 -0.52 -9.68
CA PRO A 666 17.12 -0.02 -9.00
C PRO A 666 17.38 0.42 -7.55
N THR A 667 18.25 -0.28 -6.82
CA THR A 667 18.61 0.07 -5.44
C THR A 667 19.40 1.38 -5.39
N LEU A 668 20.36 1.58 -6.30
CA LEU A 668 21.08 2.86 -6.40
C LEU A 668 20.14 4.03 -6.76
N ASN A 669 19.19 3.81 -7.66
CA ASN A 669 18.19 4.82 -8.03
C ASN A 669 17.25 5.15 -6.87
N ALA A 670 16.81 4.16 -6.10
CA ALA A 670 16.03 4.37 -4.88
C ALA A 670 16.85 5.12 -3.82
N MET A 671 18.15 4.84 -3.66
CA MET A 671 19.02 5.64 -2.78
C MET A 671 19.04 7.11 -3.19
N LYS A 672 19.25 7.41 -4.49
CA LYS A 672 19.21 8.78 -5.02
C LYS A 672 17.86 9.45 -4.74
N SER A 673 16.75 8.74 -4.96
CA SER A 673 15.40 9.28 -4.74
C SER A 673 15.08 9.53 -3.26
N ILE A 674 15.38 8.58 -2.38
CA ILE A 674 15.17 8.72 -0.93
C ILE A 674 16.04 9.86 -0.37
N HIS A 675 17.34 9.89 -0.72
CA HIS A 675 18.25 10.95 -0.29
C HIS A 675 17.75 12.32 -0.74
N ARG A 676 17.35 12.47 -2.02
CA ARG A 676 16.74 13.72 -2.52
C ARG A 676 15.49 14.09 -1.74
N ALA A 677 14.61 13.14 -1.42
CA ALA A 677 13.40 13.41 -0.67
C ALA A 677 13.67 13.95 0.76
N VAL A 678 14.81 13.58 1.36
CA VAL A 678 15.22 14.03 2.70
C VAL A 678 15.97 15.36 2.66
N TYR A 679 16.97 15.48 1.78
CA TYR A 679 17.98 16.55 1.84
C TYR A 679 17.79 17.64 0.78
N GLU A 680 17.02 17.37 -0.27
CA GLU A 680 16.71 18.30 -1.35
C GLU A 680 15.20 18.63 -1.36
N ARG A 681 14.80 19.70 -2.05
CA ARG A 681 13.37 19.90 -2.38
C ARG A 681 13.11 19.12 -3.66
N PRO A 682 12.38 17.99 -3.64
CA PRO A 682 12.19 17.20 -4.85
C PRO A 682 11.38 18.01 -5.88
N ASP A 683 11.95 18.17 -7.07
CA ASP A 683 11.22 18.63 -8.26
C ASP A 683 10.41 17.45 -8.80
N GLY A 684 9.13 17.35 -8.40
CA GLY A 684 8.20 16.31 -8.84
C GLY A 684 7.76 15.35 -7.73
N ASP A 685 6.86 14.44 -8.07
CA ASP A 685 6.28 13.47 -7.14
C ASP A 685 7.28 12.38 -6.77
N VAL A 686 7.54 12.23 -5.47
CA VAL A 686 8.36 11.17 -4.90
C VAL A 686 7.49 9.96 -4.59
N ALA A 687 7.99 8.76 -4.87
CA ALA A 687 7.29 7.51 -4.55
C ALA A 687 6.92 7.45 -3.05
N PRO A 688 5.68 7.02 -2.70
CA PRO A 688 5.23 6.95 -1.32
C PRO A 688 6.16 6.19 -0.37
N ALA A 689 6.72 5.06 -0.82
CA ALA A 689 7.71 4.31 -0.05
C ALA A 689 8.93 5.15 0.31
N HIS A 690 9.47 5.91 -0.65
CA HIS A 690 10.66 6.72 -0.42
C HIS A 690 10.43 7.84 0.59
N LEU A 691 9.21 8.39 0.66
CA LEU A 691 8.83 9.39 1.67
C LEU A 691 8.76 8.77 3.07
N VAL A 692 8.19 7.56 3.20
CA VAL A 692 8.16 6.86 4.49
C VAL A 692 9.57 6.47 4.94
N LEU A 693 10.36 5.92 4.03
CA LEU A 693 11.75 5.52 4.29
C LEU A 693 12.68 6.71 4.54
N GLY A 694 12.46 7.83 3.87
CA GLY A 694 13.16 9.08 4.15
C GLY A 694 12.89 9.57 5.58
N ALA A 695 11.66 9.39 6.08
CA ALA A 695 11.34 9.73 7.47
C ALA A 695 11.93 8.76 8.51
N VAL A 696 12.27 7.54 8.10
CA VAL A 696 13.07 6.62 8.94
C VAL A 696 14.46 7.19 9.16
N LEU A 697 15.08 7.75 8.11
CA LEU A 697 16.43 8.34 8.15
C LEU A 697 16.44 9.73 8.82
N SER A 698 15.38 10.51 8.64
CA SER A 698 15.31 11.88 9.15
C SER A 698 13.88 12.26 9.53
N SER A 699 13.60 12.39 10.83
CA SER A 699 12.30 12.81 11.41
C SER A 699 12.43 13.14 12.90
N GLU A 700 11.34 13.40 13.62
CA GLU A 700 11.38 13.64 15.06
C GLU A 700 11.91 12.43 15.87
N ILE A 701 11.80 11.22 15.31
CA ILE A 701 12.19 9.94 15.95
C ILE A 701 13.02 9.05 15.01
N ASP A 702 13.84 9.64 14.15
CA ASP A 702 14.67 8.89 13.21
C ASP A 702 15.72 7.98 13.87
N VAL A 703 16.23 7.05 13.06
CA VAL A 703 17.18 6.03 13.50
C VAL A 703 18.54 6.59 13.91
N ASP A 704 18.92 7.73 13.35
CA ASP A 704 20.16 8.46 13.66
C ASP A 704 20.08 9.05 15.08
N LYS A 705 19.05 9.86 15.36
CA LYS A 705 18.79 10.46 16.69
C LYS A 705 18.69 9.43 17.79
N VAL A 706 17.94 8.36 17.55
CA VAL A 706 17.82 7.29 18.54
C VAL A 706 19.16 6.59 18.77
N SER A 707 20.02 6.51 17.75
CA SER A 707 21.38 5.96 17.91
C SER A 707 22.28 6.91 18.69
N TYR A 708 22.52 8.14 18.20
CA TYR A 708 23.53 9.01 18.81
C TYR A 708 23.16 9.37 20.25
N LEU A 709 21.88 9.56 20.59
CA LEU A 709 21.50 9.92 21.96
C LEU A 709 21.91 8.85 22.97
N ARG A 710 21.75 7.58 22.60
CA ARG A 710 22.13 6.44 23.44
C ARG A 710 23.64 6.26 23.45
N GLU A 711 24.27 6.31 22.29
CA GLU A 711 25.71 6.09 22.15
C GLU A 711 26.52 7.19 22.83
N ASP A 712 26.20 8.45 22.58
CA ASP A 712 26.85 9.59 23.22
C ASP A 712 26.67 9.52 24.73
N SER A 713 25.48 9.14 25.19
CA SER A 713 25.17 8.95 26.61
C SER A 713 26.08 7.91 27.27
N ASP A 714 26.17 6.72 26.66
CA ASP A 714 27.01 5.63 27.13
C ASP A 714 28.49 6.01 27.16
N ARG A 715 28.96 6.66 26.09
CA ARG A 715 30.39 6.94 25.87
C ARG A 715 30.88 8.11 26.71
N THR A 716 30.05 9.14 26.89
CA THR A 716 30.39 10.29 27.74
C THR A 716 30.19 10.00 29.22
N GLY A 717 29.41 8.97 29.57
CA GLY A 717 28.99 8.67 30.94
C GLY A 717 27.79 9.51 31.41
N VAL A 718 27.25 10.38 30.56
CA VAL A 718 26.05 11.17 30.83
C VAL A 718 24.82 10.32 30.53
N ARG A 719 24.19 9.73 31.55
CA ARG A 719 23.13 8.70 31.40
C ARG A 719 21.73 9.19 31.02
N PHE A 720 21.58 10.26 30.24
CA PHE A 720 20.25 10.68 29.77
C PHE A 720 19.74 9.82 28.62
N GLY A 721 20.60 9.34 27.72
CA GLY A 721 20.22 8.51 26.57
C GLY A 721 19.53 7.20 26.95
N ASP A 722 19.78 6.67 28.14
CA ASP A 722 19.07 5.52 28.72
C ASP A 722 17.54 5.70 28.75
N GLY A 723 17.06 6.95 28.77
CA GLY A 723 15.64 7.28 28.76
C GLY A 723 14.96 7.16 27.40
N VAL A 724 15.69 6.87 26.32
CA VAL A 724 15.11 6.72 24.97
C VAL A 724 14.39 5.36 24.86
N ASP A 725 13.07 5.41 24.79
CA ASP A 725 12.20 4.22 24.68
C ASP A 725 12.10 3.74 23.21
N LEU A 726 13.17 3.10 22.73
CA LEU A 726 13.20 2.53 21.37
C LEU A 726 12.13 1.44 21.19
N ASP A 727 11.93 0.57 22.18
CA ASP A 727 10.98 -0.54 22.09
C ASP A 727 9.54 -0.03 21.98
N GLY A 728 9.19 1.01 22.74
CA GLY A 728 7.90 1.70 22.64
C GLY A 728 7.69 2.40 21.30
N ILE A 729 8.74 2.97 20.69
CA ILE A 729 8.67 3.52 19.33
C ILE A 729 8.38 2.38 18.34
N LEU A 730 9.21 1.34 18.33
CA LEU A 730 9.11 0.21 17.40
C LEU A 730 7.75 -0.48 17.47
N ALA A 731 7.22 -0.72 18.67
CA ALA A 731 5.91 -1.33 18.88
C ALA A 731 4.73 -0.47 18.40
N ALA A 732 4.94 0.83 18.22
CA ALA A 732 3.91 1.78 17.82
C ALA A 732 4.04 2.26 16.37
N LEU A 733 5.10 1.89 15.65
CA LEU A 733 5.30 2.26 14.24
C LEU A 733 4.18 1.70 13.35
N ARG A 734 3.76 2.52 12.38
CA ARG A 734 2.82 2.13 11.31
C ARG A 734 3.08 2.95 10.05
N SER A 735 2.53 2.50 8.93
CA SER A 735 2.51 3.33 7.72
C SER A 735 1.59 4.55 7.93
N PRO A 736 1.99 5.75 7.50
CA PRO A 736 1.07 6.88 7.38
C PRO A 736 0.04 6.61 6.27
N SER A 737 -1.05 7.38 6.28
CA SER A 737 -1.98 7.46 5.16
C SER A 737 -1.28 8.07 3.95
N LEU A 738 -1.48 7.49 2.76
CA LEU A 738 -0.83 7.97 1.53
C LEU A 738 -1.20 9.43 1.21
N LYS A 739 -2.44 9.83 1.54
CA LYS A 739 -2.91 11.21 1.40
C LYS A 739 -2.18 12.18 2.31
N ALA A 740 -1.66 11.69 3.43
CA ALA A 740 -0.96 12.50 4.43
C ALA A 740 0.54 12.64 4.14
N LEU A 741 1.06 12.04 3.06
CA LEU A 741 2.47 12.20 2.68
C LEU A 741 2.74 13.61 2.13
N ASP A 742 1.87 14.13 1.26
CA ASP A 742 1.96 15.49 0.70
C ASP A 742 3.37 15.82 0.15
N ASN A 743 3.94 14.86 -0.60
CA ASN A 743 5.31 14.87 -1.12
C ASN A 743 6.40 15.17 -0.07
N ARG A 744 6.13 14.87 1.20
CA ARG A 744 7.00 15.16 2.33
C ARG A 744 7.30 13.88 3.11
N PRO A 745 8.57 13.62 3.48
CA PRO A 745 8.87 12.44 4.27
C PRO A 745 7.99 12.41 5.54
N THR A 746 7.34 11.28 5.79
CA THR A 746 6.38 11.18 6.90
C THR A 746 6.42 9.77 7.51
N LEU A 747 6.51 9.70 8.84
CA LEU A 747 6.45 8.46 9.61
C LEU A 747 5.15 8.41 10.42
N GLY A 748 4.53 7.23 10.49
CA GLY A 748 3.30 7.01 11.24
C GLY A 748 3.55 6.38 12.61
N LEU A 749 2.84 6.85 13.63
CA LEU A 749 2.87 6.31 14.98
C LEU A 749 1.45 6.12 15.51
N THR A 750 1.20 5.05 16.25
CA THR A 750 -0.05 4.92 17.01
C THR A 750 0.01 5.78 18.28
N ARG A 751 -1.16 6.15 18.83
CA ARG A 751 -1.25 6.92 20.08
C ARG A 751 -0.48 6.31 21.26
N LYS A 752 -0.26 4.98 21.27
CA LYS A 752 0.52 4.30 22.30
C LYS A 752 2.01 4.70 22.31
N GLY A 753 2.55 5.10 21.16
CA GLY A 753 3.97 5.48 21.03
C GLY A 753 4.29 6.93 21.40
N VAL A 754 3.29 7.77 21.71
CA VAL A 754 3.51 9.21 21.93
C VAL A 754 4.53 9.48 23.05
N ALA A 755 4.41 8.76 24.17
CA ALA A 755 5.37 8.90 25.29
C ALA A 755 6.79 8.48 24.87
N ALA A 756 6.89 7.40 24.10
CA ALA A 756 8.18 6.90 23.60
C ALA A 756 8.82 7.91 22.63
N ALA A 757 8.04 8.49 21.72
CA ALA A 757 8.51 9.56 20.84
C ALA A 757 8.93 10.83 21.60
N GLN A 758 8.15 11.22 22.62
CA GLN A 758 8.48 12.36 23.48
C GLN A 758 9.80 12.16 24.24
N SER A 759 10.14 10.91 24.60
CA SER A 759 11.42 10.59 25.24
C SER A 759 12.62 11.01 24.39
N VAL A 760 12.54 10.89 23.06
CA VAL A 760 13.64 11.29 22.15
C VAL A 760 13.93 12.78 22.27
N ALA A 761 12.90 13.63 22.17
CA ALA A 761 13.08 15.07 22.26
C ALA A 761 13.54 15.53 23.65
N MET A 762 13.01 14.91 24.71
CA MET A 762 13.41 15.24 26.08
C MET A 762 14.87 14.90 26.34
N ASN A 763 15.30 13.69 25.97
CA ASN A 763 16.69 13.27 26.15
C ASN A 763 17.64 14.07 25.26
N ARG A 764 17.22 14.42 24.03
CA ARG A 764 17.98 15.35 23.18
C ARG A 764 18.21 16.69 23.85
N ASN A 765 17.18 17.30 24.44
CA ASN A 765 17.33 18.56 25.18
C ASN A 765 18.28 18.44 26.38
N LEU A 766 18.19 17.35 27.13
CA LEU A 766 19.11 17.11 28.26
C LEU A 766 20.57 16.94 27.81
N MET A 767 20.79 16.22 26.70
CA MET A 767 22.13 16.01 26.14
C MET A 767 22.74 17.30 25.58
N VAL A 768 21.94 18.18 24.98
CA VAL A 768 22.37 19.49 24.43
C VAL A 768 23.07 20.32 25.49
N GLY A 769 22.43 20.60 26.61
CA GLY A 769 23.04 21.44 27.65
C GLY A 769 24.25 20.81 28.36
N LYS A 770 24.36 19.47 28.40
CA LYS A 770 25.39 18.78 29.19
C LYS A 770 26.59 18.27 28.38
N VAL A 771 26.38 17.89 27.13
CA VAL A 771 27.42 17.32 26.27
C VAL A 771 27.73 18.31 25.14
N TYR A 772 26.77 18.56 24.25
CA TYR A 772 27.03 19.27 23.00
C TYR A 772 27.37 20.76 23.20
N TRP A 773 26.69 21.44 24.13
CA TRP A 773 26.87 22.88 24.41
C TRP A 773 27.64 23.18 25.68
N GLN A 774 28.38 22.20 26.21
CA GLN A 774 29.24 22.44 27.37
C GLN A 774 30.27 23.54 27.05
N HIS A 775 30.44 24.49 27.98
CA HIS A 775 31.33 25.66 27.82
C HIS A 775 32.76 25.31 27.38
N THR A 776 33.35 24.20 27.88
CA THR A 776 34.68 23.74 27.48
C THR A 776 34.74 23.33 26.01
N ASN A 777 33.71 22.61 25.54
CA ASN A 777 33.57 22.21 24.15
C ASN A 777 33.44 23.45 23.25
N ARG A 778 32.58 24.39 23.64
CA ARG A 778 32.39 25.67 22.91
C ARG A 778 33.65 26.53 22.87
N ALA A 779 34.44 26.55 23.95
CA ALA A 779 35.71 27.25 23.98
C ALA A 779 36.72 26.65 22.97
N ALA A 780 36.89 25.32 22.97
CA ALA A 780 37.75 24.62 22.01
C ALA A 780 37.27 24.84 20.56
N THR A 781 35.95 24.78 20.32
CA THR A 781 35.34 25.13 19.03
C THR A 781 35.69 26.56 18.61
N ALA A 782 35.58 27.55 19.52
CA ALA A 782 35.92 28.94 19.24
C ALA A 782 37.40 29.12 18.89
N MET A 783 38.31 28.40 19.58
CA MET A 783 39.74 28.43 19.31
C MET A 783 40.05 27.93 17.88
N VAL A 784 39.44 26.82 17.46
CA VAL A 784 39.64 26.27 16.09
C VAL A 784 38.98 27.15 15.04
N LYS A 785 37.75 27.62 15.29
CA LYS A 785 37.05 28.55 14.39
C LYS A 785 37.83 29.83 14.20
N TYR A 786 38.43 30.41 15.25
CA TYR A 786 39.29 31.59 15.12
C TYR A 786 40.45 31.39 14.14
N VAL A 787 41.00 30.19 14.04
CA VAL A 787 42.05 29.91 13.05
C VAL A 787 41.47 29.82 11.64
N ILE A 788 40.42 29.01 11.45
CA ILE A 788 39.75 28.83 10.15
C ILE A 788 39.28 30.19 9.60
N ALA A 789 38.68 30.99 10.47
CA ALA A 789 38.29 32.38 10.27
C ALA A 789 39.23 33.20 9.39
N ARG A 790 40.47 33.32 9.88
CA ARG A 790 41.47 34.27 9.43
C ARG A 790 42.20 33.70 8.23
N LEU A 791 42.32 32.38 8.17
CA LEU A 791 42.82 31.71 6.98
C LEU A 791 41.88 31.92 5.78
N LEU A 792 40.56 31.77 5.98
CA LEU A 792 39.57 32.03 4.92
C LEU A 792 39.50 33.50 4.54
N ASP A 793 39.41 34.41 5.52
CA ASP A 793 39.36 35.87 5.31
C ASP A 793 40.53 36.40 4.48
N ARG A 794 41.71 35.80 4.65
CA ARG A 794 42.93 36.17 3.91
C ARG A 794 43.13 35.41 2.60
N GLY A 795 42.29 34.42 2.28
CA GLY A 795 42.51 33.52 1.14
C GLY A 795 43.76 32.64 1.30
N GLU A 796 44.21 32.37 2.54
CA GLU A 796 45.42 31.60 2.86
C GLU A 796 45.15 30.10 3.10
N MET A 797 43.89 29.71 2.97
CA MET A 797 43.43 28.33 2.99
C MET A 797 42.74 28.00 1.68
N GLU A 798 43.18 26.92 1.04
CA GLU A 798 42.48 26.30 -0.09
C GLU A 798 41.74 25.07 0.45
N PHE A 799 40.41 25.16 0.56
CA PHE A 799 39.62 24.07 1.14
C PHE A 799 39.74 22.74 0.36
N PRO A 800 39.74 22.71 -0.99
CA PRO A 800 39.99 21.48 -1.74
C PRO A 800 41.30 20.79 -1.36
N GLN A 801 42.37 21.57 -1.12
CA GLN A 801 43.67 21.04 -0.69
C GLN A 801 43.62 20.52 0.76
N TYR A 802 42.99 21.27 1.67
CA TYR A 802 42.75 20.81 3.04
C TYR A 802 42.01 19.48 3.06
N LEU A 803 40.93 19.36 2.26
CA LEU A 803 40.16 18.14 2.16
C LEU A 803 41.06 17.01 1.63
N HIS A 804 41.75 17.20 0.51
CA HIS A 804 42.68 16.21 -0.05
C HIS A 804 43.65 15.64 0.99
N ASP A 805 44.31 16.53 1.74
CA ASP A 805 45.40 16.15 2.65
C ASP A 805 44.89 15.53 3.96
N THR A 806 43.67 15.89 4.39
CA THR A 806 43.13 15.47 5.69
C THR A 806 42.04 14.40 5.60
N PHE A 807 41.48 14.10 4.42
CA PHE A 807 40.32 13.21 4.27
C PHE A 807 40.53 11.80 4.84
N PHE A 808 41.75 11.26 4.70
CA PHE A 808 42.15 9.96 5.26
C PHE A 808 43.05 10.09 6.50
N ALA A 809 43.34 11.31 6.95
CA ALA A 809 44.24 11.57 8.06
C ALA A 809 43.57 11.33 9.42
N GLU A 810 44.38 11.25 10.47
CA GLU A 810 43.90 11.28 11.85
C GLU A 810 43.45 12.70 12.24
N TYR A 811 42.55 12.80 13.21
CA TYR A 811 42.00 14.07 13.68
C TYR A 811 43.07 15.09 14.11
N GLU A 812 44.11 14.63 14.82
CA GLU A 812 45.24 15.48 15.25
C GLU A 812 46.04 16.05 14.06
N VAL A 813 46.13 15.32 12.95
CA VAL A 813 46.82 15.78 11.74
C VAL A 813 46.06 16.94 11.09
N ALA A 814 44.73 16.91 11.11
CA ALA A 814 43.90 18.01 10.62
C ALA A 814 44.05 19.28 11.49
N LEU A 815 44.11 19.12 12.82
CA LEU A 815 44.42 20.22 13.73
C LEU A 815 45.82 20.78 13.50
N LYS A 816 46.81 19.91 13.31
CA LYS A 816 48.19 20.32 13.01
C LYS A 816 48.29 21.07 11.69
N TYR A 817 47.56 20.64 10.66
CA TYR A 817 47.48 21.34 9.38
C TYR A 817 47.05 22.80 9.58
N LEU A 818 45.96 23.03 10.31
CA LEU A 818 45.46 24.38 10.61
C LEU A 818 46.48 25.19 11.43
N TYR A 819 47.11 24.56 12.41
CA TYR A 819 48.13 25.20 13.25
C TYR A 819 49.35 25.67 12.44
N ASP A 820 49.92 24.80 11.60
CA ASP A 820 51.10 25.10 10.79
C ASP A 820 50.80 26.21 9.76
N ARG A 821 49.65 26.09 9.08
CA ARG A 821 49.20 27.10 8.09
C ARG A 821 49.01 28.46 8.75
N PHE A 822 48.31 28.52 9.89
CA PHE A 822 48.09 29.78 10.58
C PHE A 822 49.37 30.39 11.12
N ASN A 823 50.30 29.60 11.65
CA ASN A 823 51.58 30.10 12.13
C ASN A 823 52.46 30.69 11.03
N THR A 824 52.29 30.23 9.79
CA THR A 824 53.04 30.74 8.64
C THR A 824 52.55 32.12 8.20
N VAL A 825 51.26 32.41 8.38
CA VAL A 825 50.62 33.62 7.82
C VAL A 825 50.10 34.61 8.88
N ARG A 826 50.17 34.28 10.17
CA ARG A 826 49.73 35.18 11.26
C ARG A 826 50.68 36.36 11.43
N ALA A 827 50.13 37.49 11.86
CA ALA A 827 50.92 38.65 12.25
C ALA A 827 51.56 38.46 13.63
N ASP A 828 52.59 39.26 13.96
CA ASP A 828 53.30 39.18 15.25
C ASP A 828 52.40 39.49 16.44
N ASP A 829 51.39 40.34 16.25
CA ASP A 829 50.41 40.72 17.26
C ASP A 829 49.27 39.70 17.43
N GLN A 830 49.30 38.59 16.68
CA GLN A 830 48.35 37.48 16.77
C GLN A 830 48.94 36.29 17.51
N ARG A 831 48.17 35.70 18.42
CA ARG A 831 48.44 34.42 19.06
C ARG A 831 47.68 33.32 18.33
N ASN A 832 48.29 32.15 18.20
CA ASN A 832 47.61 30.96 17.72
C ASN A 832 46.90 30.27 18.90
N PRO A 833 45.56 30.32 18.99
CA PRO A 833 44.85 29.80 20.14
C PRO A 833 44.86 28.27 20.22
N ILE A 834 45.15 27.54 19.13
CA ILE A 834 45.11 26.07 19.13
C ILE A 834 46.46 25.40 19.44
N GLY A 835 47.52 26.17 19.71
CA GLY A 835 48.85 25.60 19.95
C GLY A 835 48.91 24.68 21.17
N ASN A 836 48.28 25.10 22.26
CA ASN A 836 48.20 24.30 23.47
C ASN A 836 47.43 22.97 23.27
N LEU A 837 46.44 22.93 22.37
CA LEU A 837 45.69 21.70 22.05
C LEU A 837 46.59 20.62 21.45
N LEU A 838 47.64 21.01 20.71
CA LEU A 838 48.59 20.09 20.07
C LEU A 838 49.77 19.72 20.98
N GLU A 839 50.16 20.62 21.89
CA GLU A 839 51.26 20.40 22.84
C GLU A 839 50.85 19.54 24.05
N GLY A 840 49.61 19.03 24.09
CA GLY A 840 49.06 18.26 25.19
C GLY A 840 48.61 19.10 26.39
N GLY A 841 48.67 20.43 26.29
CA GLY A 841 48.20 21.36 27.32
C GLY A 841 46.68 21.49 27.33
N ARG A 842 46.04 21.25 28.48
CA ARG A 842 44.59 21.39 28.66
C ARG A 842 44.13 22.83 28.97
N GLU A 843 44.86 23.82 28.48
CA GLU A 843 44.61 25.24 28.77
C GLU A 843 43.47 25.83 27.91
N ILE A 844 42.27 25.29 28.07
CA ILE A 844 41.10 25.78 27.34
C ILE A 844 40.73 27.20 27.79
N TYR A 845 40.44 28.05 26.80
CA TYR A 845 40.03 29.43 27.01
C TYR A 845 38.77 29.52 27.90
N LYS A 846 38.66 30.62 28.63
CA LYS A 846 37.74 30.76 29.75
C LYS A 846 36.62 31.75 29.41
N THR A 847 35.39 31.36 29.71
CA THR A 847 34.21 32.19 29.39
C THR A 847 34.11 33.38 30.33
N VAL A 848 34.19 34.59 29.78
CA VAL A 848 34.01 35.85 30.52
C VAL A 848 32.63 36.48 30.28
N PHE A 849 32.00 36.18 29.15
CA PHE A 849 30.65 36.64 28.85
C PHE A 849 29.86 35.57 28.11
N ALA A 850 28.56 35.48 28.39
CA ALA A 850 27.63 34.64 27.66
C ALA A 850 26.23 35.26 27.72
N THR A 851 25.50 35.26 26.61
CA THR A 851 24.18 35.91 26.53
C THR A 851 23.12 35.22 27.39
N ASP A 852 23.29 33.93 27.71
CA ASP A 852 22.43 33.17 28.61
C ASP A 852 22.58 33.54 30.09
N ARG A 853 23.60 34.35 30.44
CA ARG A 853 23.79 34.91 31.79
C ARG A 853 23.17 36.30 31.96
N LEU A 854 22.51 36.81 30.93
CA LEU A 854 21.78 38.08 30.96
C LEU A 854 20.28 37.85 31.14
N ASP A 855 19.55 38.93 31.39
CA ASP A 855 18.09 38.90 31.32
C ASP A 855 17.64 38.49 29.91
N ARG A 856 16.52 37.76 29.84
CA ARG A 856 16.10 37.02 28.63
C ARG A 856 15.99 37.91 27.38
N GLU A 857 15.43 39.11 27.52
CA GLU A 857 15.29 40.06 26.41
C GLU A 857 16.66 40.61 25.97
N GLU A 858 17.51 40.97 26.93
CA GLU A 858 18.84 41.54 26.63
C GLU A 858 19.74 40.53 25.92
N GLY A 859 19.77 39.30 26.43
CA GLY A 859 20.54 38.22 25.83
C GLY A 859 20.06 37.89 24.42
N ALA A 860 18.74 37.90 24.19
CA ALA A 860 18.14 37.66 22.88
C ALA A 860 18.44 38.78 21.88
N ASP A 861 18.39 40.05 22.30
CA ASP A 861 18.70 41.20 21.45
C ASP A 861 20.15 41.13 20.93
N ILE A 862 21.11 40.96 21.85
CA ILE A 862 22.54 40.86 21.54
C ILE A 862 22.80 39.64 20.64
N ALA A 863 22.21 38.49 20.98
CA ALA A 863 22.35 37.28 20.16
C ALA A 863 21.80 37.49 18.74
N ASN A 864 20.64 38.13 18.58
CA ASN A 864 20.05 38.40 17.27
C ASN A 864 20.93 39.36 16.44
N GLN A 865 21.50 40.39 17.05
CA GLN A 865 22.42 41.30 16.36
C GLN A 865 23.69 40.58 15.91
N LEU A 866 24.33 39.81 16.81
CA LEU A 866 25.55 39.08 16.49
C LEU A 866 25.31 38.00 15.43
N THR A 867 24.22 37.24 15.53
CA THR A 867 23.90 36.17 14.56
C THR A 867 23.46 36.69 13.19
N GLY A 868 23.14 37.98 13.08
CA GLY A 868 22.86 38.67 11.82
C GLY A 868 24.10 39.22 11.12
N LYS A 869 25.24 39.30 11.81
CA LYS A 869 26.52 39.71 11.24
C LYS A 869 27.13 38.58 10.42
N GLY A 870 27.75 38.91 9.30
CA GLY A 870 28.57 37.94 8.57
C GLY A 870 29.95 37.82 9.18
N TYR A 871 30.74 36.88 8.65
CA TYR A 871 31.98 36.49 9.28
C TYR A 871 33.01 37.63 9.46
N GLU A 872 33.26 38.45 8.43
CA GLU A 872 34.16 39.62 8.47
C GLU A 872 33.81 40.59 9.62
N GLU A 873 32.51 40.75 9.92
CA GLU A 873 32.03 41.62 10.98
C GLU A 873 32.24 41.01 12.37
N ILE A 874 32.19 39.67 12.48
CA ILE A 874 32.55 38.93 13.70
C ILE A 874 34.06 39.05 13.96
N ILE A 875 34.89 38.93 12.91
CA ILE A 875 36.34 39.16 13.01
C ILE A 875 36.62 40.55 13.59
N ALA A 876 36.00 41.58 13.02
CA ALA A 876 36.18 42.96 13.46
C ALA A 876 35.65 43.22 14.89
N GLU A 877 34.67 42.44 15.36
CA GLU A 877 34.15 42.53 16.72
C GLU A 877 35.11 41.91 17.74
N GLU A 878 35.72 40.76 17.43
CA GLU A 878 36.77 40.14 18.26
C GLU A 878 37.97 41.07 18.43
N ASP A 879 38.36 41.74 17.35
CA ASP A 879 39.43 42.71 17.37
C ASP A 879 39.04 43.92 18.23
N ARG A 880 37.84 44.48 18.06
CA ARG A 880 37.36 45.57 18.92
C ARG A 880 37.38 45.21 20.41
N LEU A 881 36.93 44.01 20.77
CA LEU A 881 36.97 43.54 22.17
C LEU A 881 38.40 43.47 22.71
N THR A 882 39.34 43.00 21.91
CA THR A 882 40.76 42.93 22.30
C THR A 882 41.33 44.34 22.53
N ASP A 883 41.04 45.31 21.66
CA ASP A 883 41.52 46.69 21.82
C ASP A 883 40.89 47.40 23.02
N LEU A 884 39.62 47.12 23.28
CA LEU A 884 38.90 47.62 24.45
C LEU A 884 39.54 47.12 25.75
N LEU A 885 39.85 45.82 25.85
CA LEU A 885 40.54 45.27 27.03
C LEU A 885 41.96 45.83 27.18
N ARG A 886 42.73 45.98 26.09
CA ARG A 886 44.06 46.60 26.12
C ARG A 886 44.00 48.00 26.71
N SER A 887 43.08 48.83 26.23
CA SER A 887 42.96 50.24 26.60
C SER A 887 42.38 50.45 28.00
N GLU A 888 41.30 49.77 28.38
CA GLU A 888 40.63 49.99 29.68
C GLU A 888 41.30 49.25 30.85
N LEU A 889 42.02 48.15 30.60
CA LEU A 889 42.70 47.36 31.64
C LEU A 889 44.21 47.57 31.69
N GLY A 890 44.81 48.23 30.69
CA GLY A 890 46.25 48.41 30.61
C GLY A 890 47.02 47.13 30.26
N LEU A 891 46.35 46.14 29.67
CA LEU A 891 46.94 44.85 29.28
C LEU A 891 47.68 44.98 27.94
N THR A 892 48.85 45.63 27.94
CA THR A 892 49.64 45.86 26.71
C THR A 892 50.14 44.59 26.05
N GLU A 893 50.29 43.50 26.80
CA GLU A 893 50.74 42.19 26.30
C GLU A 893 49.62 41.38 25.61
N LEU A 894 48.36 41.79 25.75
CA LEU A 894 47.21 41.10 25.15
C LEU A 894 47.37 41.07 23.63
N ARG A 895 47.20 39.92 23.00
CA ARG A 895 47.31 39.73 21.55
C ARG A 895 45.94 39.44 20.93
N ARG A 896 45.84 39.67 19.62
CA ARG A 896 44.72 39.16 18.83
C ARG A 896 44.70 37.64 18.97
N GLY A 897 43.53 37.05 19.21
CA GLY A 897 43.42 35.62 19.51
C GLY A 897 43.58 35.28 20.99
N ASP A 898 43.85 36.24 21.89
CA ASP A 898 43.63 36.07 23.33
C ASP A 898 42.17 36.35 23.75
N VAL A 899 41.37 36.96 22.88
CA VAL A 899 39.92 37.15 23.05
C VAL A 899 39.21 36.57 21.84
N LEU A 900 38.24 35.69 22.08
CA LEU A 900 37.50 34.95 21.05
C LEU A 900 36.00 35.16 21.23
N LEU A 901 35.27 35.24 20.12
CA LEU A 901 33.81 35.38 20.09
C LEU A 901 33.20 34.17 19.37
N ASP A 902 32.46 33.36 20.12
CA ASP A 902 31.67 32.25 19.57
C ASP A 902 30.25 32.75 19.27
N VAL A 903 29.97 32.93 17.97
CA VAL A 903 28.63 33.23 17.46
C VAL A 903 28.12 32.01 16.71
N PRO A 904 27.02 31.37 17.15
CA PRO A 904 26.44 30.26 16.41
C PRO A 904 25.71 30.76 15.15
N LEU A 905 26.32 30.59 13.98
CA LEU A 905 25.81 31.10 12.69
C LEU A 905 24.98 30.05 11.91
N LYS A 906 24.37 29.08 12.59
CA LYS A 906 23.56 28.01 11.94
C LYS A 906 22.29 28.53 11.29
N ASP A 907 22.08 28.15 10.03
CA ASP A 907 20.94 28.55 9.15
C ASP A 907 19.57 28.33 9.79
N ARG A 908 18.78 29.40 9.92
CA ARG A 908 17.37 29.33 10.36
C ARG A 908 16.48 28.63 9.32
N SER A 909 16.86 28.64 8.05
CA SER A 909 16.12 28.00 6.95
C SER A 909 16.50 26.54 6.72
N ARG A 910 17.61 26.10 7.34
CA ARG A 910 18.08 24.72 7.38
C ARG A 910 18.59 24.35 8.78
N PRO A 911 17.79 24.44 9.85
CA PRO A 911 18.21 24.02 11.17
C PRO A 911 18.56 22.52 11.12
N SER A 912 19.65 22.13 11.76
CA SER A 912 20.04 20.72 11.97
C SER A 912 19.06 20.00 12.93
N GLY A 913 17.77 20.04 12.60
CA GLY A 913 16.64 19.58 13.42
C GLY A 913 15.27 19.71 12.75
N GLU A 914 15.10 20.61 11.76
CA GLU A 914 13.90 20.70 10.90
C GLU A 914 14.16 20.24 9.45
N ARG A 915 15.39 19.82 9.14
CA ARG A 915 15.61 18.88 8.04
C ARG A 915 15.05 17.55 8.52
N GLY A 916 13.94 17.14 7.96
CA GLY A 916 13.39 15.83 8.25
C GLY A 916 11.90 15.73 7.96
N GLY A 917 11.50 14.48 7.78
CA GLY A 917 10.11 14.12 7.76
C GLY A 917 9.40 14.43 9.07
N ARG A 918 8.07 14.44 9.00
CA ARG A 918 7.22 14.65 10.17
C ARG A 918 6.77 13.32 10.76
N VAL A 919 6.42 13.30 12.04
CA VAL A 919 5.71 12.17 12.63
C VAL A 919 4.23 12.51 12.76
N LEU A 920 3.38 11.64 12.22
CA LEU A 920 1.93 11.71 12.40
C LEU A 920 1.46 10.63 13.36
N VAL A 921 0.63 11.05 14.32
CA VAL A 921 0.03 10.19 15.33
C VAL A 921 -1.42 9.89 14.96
N TYR A 922 -1.75 8.61 15.02
CA TYR A 922 -3.08 8.08 14.71
C TYR A 922 -3.74 7.53 15.99
N GLN A 923 -5.02 7.86 16.22
CA GLN A 923 -5.75 7.41 17.41
C GLN A 923 -5.87 5.90 17.46
N SER A 924 -6.13 5.30 16.30
CA SER A 924 -6.24 3.87 16.15
C SER A 924 -5.53 3.41 14.87
N ILE A 925 -5.42 2.09 14.77
CA ILE A 925 -4.83 1.40 13.63
C ILE A 925 -5.63 1.65 12.33
N GLY A 926 -6.96 1.76 12.41
CA GLY A 926 -7.83 1.97 11.24
C GLY A 926 -8.01 3.43 10.86
N ASP A 927 -7.36 4.35 11.57
CA ASP A 927 -7.50 5.78 11.36
C ASP A 927 -6.62 6.26 10.19
N ASP A 928 -7.20 7.10 9.32
CA ASP A 928 -6.52 7.71 8.17
C ASP A 928 -6.17 9.20 8.40
N ASP A 929 -6.76 9.82 9.43
CA ASP A 929 -6.50 11.21 9.82
C ASP A 929 -5.39 11.28 10.90
N GLY A 930 -4.13 11.32 10.44
CA GLY A 930 -2.99 11.45 11.31
C GLY A 930 -2.72 12.91 11.66
N LYS A 931 -2.53 13.23 12.93
CA LYS A 931 -2.20 14.59 13.38
C LYS A 931 -0.72 14.69 13.75
N PRO A 932 -0.08 15.87 13.62
CA PRO A 932 1.30 16.06 14.02
C PRO A 932 1.56 15.62 15.46
N LEU A 933 2.72 15.01 15.74
CA LEU A 933 3.11 14.54 17.07
C LEU A 933 2.95 15.62 18.15
N THR A 934 3.29 16.86 17.84
CA THR A 934 3.15 18.04 18.72
C THR A 934 1.71 18.28 19.21
N THR A 935 0.70 17.82 18.46
CA THR A 935 -0.72 17.90 18.88
C THR A 935 -0.97 17.04 20.14
N TYR A 936 -0.27 15.92 20.27
CA TYR A 936 -0.44 14.98 21.38
C TYR A 936 0.64 15.12 22.47
N ALA A 937 1.77 15.75 22.13
CA ALA A 937 2.86 16.02 23.04
C ALA A 937 3.20 17.52 23.04
N PRO A 938 2.34 18.40 23.60
CA PRO A 938 2.54 19.85 23.56
C PRO A 938 3.83 20.31 24.26
N LEU A 939 4.37 19.50 25.20
CA LEU A 939 5.67 19.76 25.83
C LEU A 939 6.81 19.83 24.79
N MET A 940 6.71 19.08 23.69
CA MET A 940 7.70 19.07 22.60
C MET A 940 7.93 20.47 22.03
N GLU A 941 6.88 21.28 21.90
CA GLU A 941 7.01 22.64 21.37
C GLU A 941 7.74 23.57 22.35
N GLY A 942 7.56 23.36 23.65
CA GLY A 942 8.34 24.04 24.69
C GLY A 942 9.81 23.64 24.64
N LEU A 943 10.07 22.33 24.51
CA LEU A 943 11.41 21.75 24.40
C LEU A 943 12.14 22.20 23.13
N ASN A 944 11.46 22.24 21.98
CA ASN A 944 12.04 22.72 20.73
C ASN A 944 12.41 24.20 20.82
N ARG A 945 11.52 25.03 21.41
CA ARG A 945 11.82 26.45 21.66
C ARG A 945 12.99 26.63 22.62
N GLN A 946 13.10 25.78 23.65
CA GLN A 946 14.25 25.80 24.56
C GLN A 946 15.53 25.42 23.81
N HIS A 947 15.51 24.34 23.04
CA HIS A 947 16.63 23.91 22.22
C HIS A 947 17.12 25.01 21.27
N GLU A 948 16.20 25.70 20.58
CA GLU A 948 16.53 26.83 19.72
C GLU A 948 17.17 28.00 20.47
N GLN A 949 16.75 28.26 21.71
CA GLN A 949 17.33 29.30 22.55
C GLN A 949 18.73 28.92 23.01
N GLU A 950 18.93 27.69 23.47
CA GLU A 950 20.24 27.17 23.86
C GLU A 950 21.24 27.18 22.68
N ASN A 951 20.73 27.00 21.45
CA ASN A 951 21.52 27.11 20.23
C ASN A 951 21.90 28.54 19.81
N LYS A 952 21.35 29.58 20.44
CA LYS A 952 21.59 31.00 20.11
C LYS A 952 22.51 31.71 21.11
N VAL A 953 23.14 30.97 22.01
CA VAL A 953 23.99 31.57 23.03
C VAL A 953 25.33 32.01 22.42
N CYS A 954 25.57 33.32 22.39
CA CYS A 954 26.85 33.91 22.01
C CYS A 954 27.76 33.99 23.24
N ARG A 955 29.05 33.69 23.08
CA ARG A 955 30.01 33.63 24.19
C ARG A 955 31.30 34.38 23.85
N VAL A 956 31.86 35.08 24.83
CA VAL A 956 33.21 35.63 24.75
C VAL A 956 34.12 34.82 25.64
N PHE A 957 35.21 34.34 25.06
CA PHE A 957 36.26 33.60 25.73
C PHE A 957 37.54 34.41 25.76
N VAL A 958 38.34 34.24 26.81
CA VAL A 958 39.67 34.83 26.91
C VAL A 958 40.71 33.76 27.24
N ALA A 959 41.95 34.00 26.84
CA ALA A 959 43.07 33.12 27.17
C ALA A 959 43.22 33.00 28.70
N PRO A 960 43.59 31.82 29.23
CA PRO A 960 43.62 31.58 30.68
C PRO A 960 44.43 32.61 31.48
N TRP A 961 45.60 32.99 30.97
CA TRP A 961 46.49 33.97 31.60
C TRP A 961 45.85 35.35 31.84
N VAL A 962 44.82 35.73 31.06
CA VAL A 962 44.10 37.00 31.22
C VAL A 962 43.26 37.01 32.49
N ILE A 963 42.87 35.83 32.98
CA ILE A 963 41.99 35.67 34.14
C ILE A 963 42.65 34.98 35.34
N ASP A 964 43.98 34.82 35.31
CA ASP A 964 44.74 34.30 36.46
C ASP A 964 44.69 35.27 37.66
N ASP A 965 44.57 36.57 37.39
CA ASP A 965 44.30 37.61 38.40
C ASP A 965 42.78 37.87 38.50
N GLU A 966 42.20 37.62 39.67
CA GLU A 966 40.76 37.71 39.91
C GLU A 966 40.22 39.15 39.75
N VAL A 967 41.03 40.17 40.08
CA VAL A 967 40.66 41.59 39.93
C VAL A 967 40.64 41.96 38.45
N VAL A 968 41.66 41.53 37.69
CA VAL A 968 41.71 41.73 36.24
C VAL A 968 40.55 40.99 35.55
N ALA A 969 40.27 39.76 35.98
CA ALA A 969 39.16 38.96 35.46
C ALA A 969 37.80 39.64 35.67
N GLU A 970 37.54 40.17 36.87
CA GLU A 970 36.30 40.89 37.18
C GLU A 970 36.17 42.18 36.36
N ARG A 971 37.26 42.94 36.22
CA ARG A 971 37.26 44.15 35.37
C ARG A 971 37.02 43.79 33.90
N ALA A 972 37.65 42.75 33.37
CA ALA A 972 37.45 42.28 32.00
C ALA A 972 36.00 41.88 31.74
N ARG A 973 35.39 41.13 32.67
CA ARG A 973 33.96 40.77 32.61
C ARG A 973 33.07 42.02 32.54
N ASN A 974 33.36 43.04 33.35
CA ASN A 974 32.59 44.28 33.38
C ASN A 974 32.75 45.12 32.11
N VAL A 975 33.97 45.23 31.56
CA VAL A 975 34.24 45.94 30.30
C VAL A 975 33.51 45.29 29.13
N ILE A 976 33.64 43.96 28.98
CA ILE A 976 32.97 43.21 27.92
C ILE A 976 31.45 43.31 28.05
N ARG A 977 30.91 43.14 29.27
CA ARG A 977 29.47 43.25 29.52
C ARG A 977 28.94 44.63 29.13
N ARG A 978 29.65 45.71 29.49
CA ARG A 978 29.27 47.09 29.14
C ARG A 978 29.24 47.29 27.63
N HIS A 979 30.28 46.82 26.92
CA HIS A 979 30.35 46.88 25.45
C HIS A 979 29.20 46.11 24.79
N MET A 980 28.97 44.87 25.21
CA MET A 980 27.92 44.00 24.66
C MET A 980 26.53 44.59 24.88
N LEU A 981 26.25 45.17 26.05
CA LEU A 981 24.97 45.86 26.32
C LEU A 981 24.84 47.15 25.51
N GLY A 982 25.95 47.83 25.22
CA GLY A 982 25.99 49.02 24.36
C GLY A 982 25.63 48.75 22.91
N MET A 983 25.71 47.50 22.44
CA MET A 983 25.29 47.14 21.07
C MET A 983 23.77 47.27 20.86
N ARG A 984 22.97 47.37 21.93
CA ARG A 984 21.50 47.48 21.87
C ARG A 984 21.00 48.81 21.28
N SER A 985 21.81 49.87 21.35
CA SER A 985 21.51 51.21 20.81
C SER A 985 21.97 51.35 19.37
#